data_AF-A0A0M1I3Y3-F1
#
_entry.id   AF-A0A0M1I3Y3-F1
#
_cell.length_a   1.000
_cell.length_b   1.000
_cell.length_c   1.000
_cell.angle_alpha   90.00
_cell.angle_beta   90.00
_cell.angle_gamma   90.00
#
_symmetry.space_group_name_H-M   'P 1'
#
loop_
_entity.id
_entity.type
_entity.pdbx_description
1 polymer ?
#
loop_
_entity_poly.entity_id
_entity_poly.type
_entity_poly.pdbx_seq_one_letter_code
_entity_poly.pdbx_strand_id
1 'polypeptide(L)'
;MDNKIIGAKKQANQSRAPVIAPDSAQSTTTIKILYGLSEGEIEGLADGLKSVYLDDTPVHDANDNPNFDNVVVDFRSGTNDQDYIEGFPDVSNEININVELKEITPWVRAFSNTDLDAVRVRLKWGALRVQDATTGNVDGLTIRYAIDRQTDGGTWEEILNTQISDKTSPDYQRTHRIELPRADQGWLVRVRRITPNQNSDLISDKMYVAAVTEVIDVKLRYPNTALLGLQYDAETFSNIAKMAARCKGVLIRVPTNYDPKTRQYVGIWDGTFKYAYTNNPAWHFYDACIDKRRGLGNHLDQSMVDKWSIYRLGQYCDELVPDGKGGQEPRFTLNVYQQAQEDAYSVLRKMVGVMRAYMFWDGQSIVLDADMPSDTVYTFTRANVIDGHFEYSGTRKRDRHTIAVVNFDNPDNRFKTEPEPIPDEEAIAKYGINKVEIDAWGVTSRGQAQRAGLWALKTEKYETQTVVFKVGLDGYIPQPGKIIEIADQSFAGRANGGRISSISADLKQVTLDRDDVVCRAGDRLVINGEDGKAKARVIEGINGRVVTVVSAFEENTISSQNVWVIDAQDLATMKFRIVSIIQNDKHQFEIKAVQYNPQKYDAIDYGAYIDEIPITIVNPDMQPAVESVSLSTYDKIEQGMNIAVMVIGWPQAQGAVRYQVEWRKDDCSWIKMPLTGNNSIEVEGVYSGNYQARITAFSAFDIASLPTYSSVTALLGKNGTPPALANLAATGILFGIQLEWIFPAKGALDTAHTEIRVSPDGVSNISTLGLFAYPTTTHNIQGLQPNLKLYFQARLIDRLGNVGPWTDWINATTSADASAVLDILSGKITESQLHQDLQQKIDKIDVIEGDLTVYDQRIQDAKNTADQANQNLAVERQQRINDVGKLADDIASESQARISDVQNLNGGIAQERQQRITAVNQVADNIASESQARISAVQHLSDGLTHESQQRVAGDEHVLSVVDTYKQSTENSFAAVRQEIDVVADDLSATLTKLDGVYAKVTPLTADQNNWTADSGSNEASSWSIQSAQIDGDSALGQRIDTINVQVGSNQAAIQEERSARASGDEANTQAINNYIARNDTALASVMQTAESAVTASSSNSNAIQALDNRVDVAESDASVAKTNAASAIN
;
A
#
# COMPACT_ATOMS: atom_id res chain seq x y z
N MET A 1 -22.14 -59.48 80.47
CA MET A 1 -21.75 -60.61 81.33
C MET A 1 -21.43 -61.74 80.37
N ASP A 2 -20.22 -62.26 80.21
CA ASP A 2 -19.12 -62.36 81.15
C ASP A 2 -17.81 -62.74 80.44
N ASN A 3 -16.72 -62.30 81.09
CA ASN A 3 -15.43 -62.99 81.22
C ASN A 3 -14.55 -63.29 80.01
N LYS A 4 -13.50 -62.46 79.95
CA LYS A 4 -12.11 -62.74 79.57
C LYS A 4 -11.67 -64.18 79.90
N ILE A 5 -11.14 -64.88 78.90
CA ILE A 5 -10.04 -65.86 79.05
C ILE A 5 -9.01 -65.51 77.98
N ILE A 6 -7.80 -65.15 78.42
CA ILE A 6 -6.63 -64.87 77.57
C ILE A 6 -5.92 -66.21 77.38
N GLY A 7 -5.86 -66.70 76.15
CA GLY A 7 -5.02 -67.82 75.74
C GLY A 7 -4.09 -67.37 74.62
N ALA A 8 -2.80 -67.27 74.89
CA ALA A 8 -1.78 -67.03 73.88
C ALA A 8 -1.70 -68.25 72.93
N LYS A 9 -2.25 -68.13 71.72
CA LYS A 9 -1.93 -68.99 70.58
C LYS A 9 -1.09 -68.19 69.59
N LYS A 10 0.20 -68.53 69.53
CA LYS A 10 1.13 -68.17 68.45
C LYS A 10 0.52 -68.69 67.14
N GLN A 11 -0.07 -67.81 66.33
CA GLN A 11 -0.62 -68.16 65.03
C GLN A 11 0.52 -68.56 64.08
N ALA A 12 0.38 -69.76 63.53
CA ALA A 12 1.30 -70.36 62.59
C ALA A 12 1.12 -69.77 61.18
N ASN A 13 2.26 -69.58 60.51
CA ASN A 13 2.49 -69.30 59.09
C ASN A 13 1.28 -69.36 58.14
N GLN A 14 0.81 -68.19 57.69
CA GLN A 14 0.24 -68.07 56.34
C GLN A 14 1.41 -68.09 55.34
N SER A 15 1.37 -68.97 54.33
CA SER A 15 2.35 -68.94 53.25
C SER A 15 2.10 -67.70 52.39
N ARG A 16 3.07 -66.78 52.33
CA ARG A 16 3.06 -65.64 51.40
C ARG A 16 3.02 -66.17 49.96
N ALA A 17 2.08 -65.69 49.14
CA ALA A 17 2.12 -65.93 47.70
C ALA A 17 3.23 -65.07 47.08
N PRO A 18 4.11 -65.64 46.23
CA PRO A 18 5.19 -64.90 45.61
C PRO A 18 4.66 -63.80 44.68
N VAL A 19 5.28 -62.61 44.73
CA VAL A 19 4.93 -61.45 43.91
C VAL A 19 5.77 -61.47 42.63
N ILE A 20 5.12 -61.36 41.48
CA ILE A 20 5.77 -61.31 40.16
C ILE A 20 5.75 -59.86 39.69
N ALA A 21 6.92 -59.27 39.46
CA ALA A 21 7.04 -57.93 38.88
C ALA A 21 6.37 -57.89 37.49
N PRO A 22 5.76 -56.76 37.09
CA PRO A 22 5.27 -56.59 35.71
C PRO A 22 6.44 -56.57 34.71
N ASP A 23 6.17 -56.86 33.45
CA ASP A 23 7.17 -56.64 32.39
C ASP A 23 7.32 -55.12 32.17
N SER A 24 8.55 -54.61 32.26
CA SER A 24 8.83 -53.17 32.25
C SER A 24 9.62 -52.69 31.02
N ALA A 25 10.20 -53.60 30.23
CA ALA A 25 10.91 -53.23 29.01
C ALA A 25 9.94 -53.05 27.82
N GLN A 26 9.90 -51.87 27.23
CA GLN A 26 9.12 -51.56 26.03
C GLN A 26 10.02 -51.51 24.79
N SER A 27 9.50 -51.95 23.64
CA SER A 27 10.21 -51.93 22.36
C SER A 27 10.05 -50.53 21.75
N THR A 28 11.14 -49.80 21.59
CA THR A 28 11.11 -48.48 20.96
C THR A 28 11.02 -48.63 19.44
N THR A 29 10.11 -47.88 18.81
CA THR A 29 9.99 -47.78 17.35
C THR A 29 10.22 -46.33 16.97
N THR A 30 11.15 -46.07 16.05
CA THR A 30 11.49 -44.72 15.59
C THR A 30 10.77 -44.40 14.28
N ILE A 31 10.16 -43.23 14.20
CA ILE A 31 9.52 -42.68 13.01
C ILE A 31 10.54 -41.82 12.27
N LYS A 32 10.54 -41.89 10.93
CA LYS A 32 11.35 -41.06 10.04
C LYS A 32 10.46 -40.52 8.92
N ILE A 33 10.37 -39.20 8.79
CA ILE A 33 9.60 -38.50 7.74
C ILE A 33 10.49 -37.49 7.02
N LEU A 34 10.48 -37.50 5.70
CA LEU A 34 11.16 -36.50 4.86
C LEU A 34 10.13 -35.57 4.22
N TYR A 35 10.25 -34.27 4.46
CA TYR A 35 9.37 -33.23 3.93
C TYR A 35 10.08 -32.41 2.84
N GLY A 36 9.41 -32.22 1.70
CA GLY A 36 9.76 -31.18 0.72
C GLY A 36 9.11 -29.87 1.11
N LEU A 37 9.89 -28.91 1.60
CA LEU A 37 9.39 -27.62 2.09
C LEU A 37 9.10 -26.64 0.95
N SER A 38 9.97 -26.61 -0.05
CA SER A 38 9.84 -25.74 -1.22
C SER A 38 10.54 -26.36 -2.41
N GLU A 39 10.01 -26.10 -3.60
CA GLU A 39 10.77 -26.23 -4.82
C GLU A 39 11.62 -24.95 -4.99
N GLY A 40 12.91 -25.10 -5.28
CA GLY A 40 13.91 -24.03 -5.31
C GLY A 40 14.70 -23.86 -4.00
N GLU A 41 15.87 -23.23 -4.10
CA GLU A 41 16.69 -22.87 -2.94
C GLU A 41 15.99 -21.79 -2.11
N ILE A 42 15.83 -22.02 -0.80
CA ILE A 42 15.29 -21.06 0.16
C ILE A 42 16.40 -20.48 1.01
N GLU A 43 16.22 -19.25 1.51
CA GLU A 43 17.22 -18.61 2.40
C GLU A 43 17.45 -19.41 3.69
N GLY A 44 16.40 -20.09 4.19
CA GLY A 44 16.49 -20.97 5.34
C GLY A 44 15.27 -20.93 6.26
N LEU A 45 15.36 -21.62 7.40
CA LEU A 45 14.40 -21.49 8.49
C LEU A 45 14.46 -20.06 9.06
N ALA A 46 13.30 -19.47 9.36
CA ALA A 46 13.23 -18.05 9.74
C ALA A 46 14.07 -17.72 10.98
N ASP A 47 14.02 -18.59 11.99
CA ASP A 47 14.70 -18.51 13.30
C ASP A 47 15.35 -19.86 13.67
N GLY A 48 15.93 -20.57 12.70
CA GLY A 48 16.52 -21.90 12.92
C GLY A 48 15.49 -22.92 13.40
N LEU A 49 15.86 -23.83 14.31
CA LEU A 49 14.97 -24.91 14.78
C LEU A 49 13.78 -24.41 15.61
N LYS A 50 13.81 -23.17 16.11
CA LYS A 50 12.65 -22.50 16.74
C LYS A 50 11.48 -22.30 15.77
N SER A 51 11.78 -22.34 14.47
CA SER A 51 10.79 -22.22 13.40
C SER A 51 10.13 -23.55 13.02
N VAL A 52 10.56 -24.68 13.60
CA VAL A 52 9.97 -26.00 13.36
C VAL A 52 9.06 -26.34 14.53
N TYR A 53 7.81 -26.70 14.24
CA TYR A 53 6.77 -26.98 15.23
C TYR A 53 6.27 -28.41 15.04
N LEU A 54 6.08 -29.12 16.17
CA LEU A 54 5.44 -30.42 16.26
C LEU A 54 4.23 -30.28 17.18
N ASP A 55 3.04 -30.55 16.66
CA ASP A 55 1.75 -30.34 17.36
C ASP A 55 1.67 -28.94 18.02
N ASP A 56 1.97 -27.91 17.22
CA ASP A 56 1.99 -26.49 17.58
C ASP A 56 3.04 -26.07 18.64
N THR A 57 3.90 -26.99 19.08
CA THR A 57 5.01 -26.73 20.02
C THR A 57 6.33 -26.64 19.25
N PRO A 58 7.12 -25.56 19.40
CA PRO A 58 8.39 -25.44 18.67
C PRO A 58 9.40 -26.48 19.16
N VAL A 59 10.27 -26.98 18.27
CA VAL A 59 11.28 -27.98 18.61
C VAL A 59 12.29 -27.41 19.61
N HIS A 60 12.66 -26.13 19.46
CA HIS A 60 13.47 -25.38 20.43
C HIS A 60 12.65 -24.25 21.08
N ASP A 61 12.87 -24.01 22.36
CA ASP A 61 12.29 -22.87 23.09
C ASP A 61 12.95 -21.53 22.70
N ALA A 62 12.49 -20.43 23.30
CA ALA A 62 13.04 -19.10 23.04
C ALA A 62 14.55 -18.97 23.42
N ASN A 63 15.01 -19.77 24.38
CA ASN A 63 16.40 -19.82 24.85
C ASN A 63 17.26 -20.84 24.08
N ASP A 64 16.70 -21.47 23.03
CA ASP A 64 17.34 -22.50 22.20
C ASP A 64 17.54 -23.86 22.89
N ASN A 65 16.80 -24.13 23.96
CA ASN A 65 16.75 -25.47 24.56
C ASN A 65 15.77 -26.37 23.79
N PRO A 66 16.07 -27.66 23.59
CA PRO A 66 15.12 -28.59 22.99
C PRO A 66 13.90 -28.81 23.90
N ASN A 67 12.69 -28.70 23.33
CA ASN A 67 11.43 -29.00 24.03
C ASN A 67 11.10 -30.49 24.03
N PHE A 68 11.74 -31.28 23.16
CA PHE A 68 11.50 -32.70 23.03
C PHE A 68 12.80 -33.48 23.14
N ASP A 69 12.79 -34.53 23.95
CA ASP A 69 13.87 -35.49 24.00
C ASP A 69 13.79 -36.43 22.79
N ASN A 70 14.95 -36.79 22.22
CA ASN A 70 15.09 -37.72 21.10
C ASN A 70 14.37 -37.31 19.79
N VAL A 71 14.16 -36.00 19.57
CA VAL A 71 13.75 -35.46 18.27
C VAL A 71 15.00 -34.97 17.53
N VAL A 72 15.20 -35.46 16.31
CA VAL A 72 16.26 -35.02 15.40
C VAL A 72 15.63 -34.37 14.17
N VAL A 73 16.07 -33.17 13.85
CA VAL A 73 15.66 -32.42 12.65
C VAL A 73 16.90 -32.15 11.83
N ASP A 74 16.89 -32.56 10.56
CA ASP A 74 17.93 -32.26 9.59
C ASP A 74 17.35 -31.41 8.45
N PHE A 75 18.04 -30.33 8.06
CA PHE A 75 17.54 -29.33 7.11
C PHE A 75 18.51 -29.14 5.94
N ARG A 76 17.97 -29.01 4.73
CA ARG A 76 18.70 -28.57 3.54
C ARG A 76 17.94 -27.40 2.90
N SER A 77 18.67 -26.32 2.62
CA SER A 77 18.11 -25.10 2.02
C SER A 77 17.69 -25.27 0.56
N GLY A 78 18.07 -26.37 -0.10
CA GLY A 78 17.75 -26.55 -1.50
C GLY A 78 18.83 -26.07 -2.47
N THR A 79 20.11 -26.05 -2.10
CA THR A 79 21.17 -25.69 -3.07
C THR A 79 21.26 -26.72 -4.21
N ASN A 80 21.88 -26.33 -5.33
CA ASN A 80 22.13 -27.26 -6.43
C ASN A 80 23.05 -28.42 -6.03
N ASP A 81 24.08 -28.12 -5.23
CA ASP A 81 25.12 -29.08 -4.82
C ASP A 81 24.86 -29.65 -3.42
N GLN A 82 23.61 -29.58 -2.93
CA GLN A 82 23.28 -30.01 -1.57
C GLN A 82 23.56 -31.51 -1.34
N ASP A 83 24.02 -31.83 -0.15
CA ASP A 83 24.19 -33.21 0.29
C ASP A 83 22.86 -33.87 0.63
N TYR A 84 22.83 -35.21 0.51
CA TYR A 84 21.68 -36.01 0.91
C TYR A 84 21.44 -35.89 2.43
N ILE A 85 20.21 -36.20 2.87
CA ILE A 85 19.87 -36.31 4.29
C ILE A 85 20.13 -37.75 4.72
N GLU A 86 21.00 -37.93 5.70
CA GLU A 86 21.44 -39.24 6.16
C GLU A 86 20.31 -40.03 6.83
N GLY A 87 20.24 -41.34 6.56
CA GLY A 87 19.25 -42.21 7.18
C GLY A 87 17.83 -42.15 6.62
N PHE A 88 17.62 -41.54 5.44
CA PHE A 88 16.39 -41.55 4.64
C PHE A 88 16.69 -42.05 3.21
N PRO A 89 15.70 -42.65 2.54
CA PRO A 89 15.59 -44.11 2.22
C PRO A 89 16.88 -44.96 2.27
N ASP A 90 16.79 -46.21 2.76
CA ASP A 90 17.89 -47.19 2.79
C ASP A 90 17.64 -48.44 1.93
N VAL A 91 18.69 -48.98 1.31
CA VAL A 91 18.75 -50.38 0.88
C VAL A 91 19.33 -51.18 2.03
N SER A 92 18.50 -52.05 2.61
CA SER A 92 18.89 -52.85 3.76
C SER A 92 18.93 -54.34 3.43
N ASN A 93 19.99 -55.01 3.84
CA ASN A 93 20.14 -56.46 3.71
C ASN A 93 20.31 -57.06 5.12
N GLU A 94 19.30 -57.78 5.59
CA GLU A 94 19.29 -58.35 6.95
C GLU A 94 19.86 -59.77 6.96
N ILE A 95 20.84 -59.99 7.84
CA ILE A 95 21.51 -61.27 8.04
C ILE A 95 21.18 -61.77 9.44
N ASN A 96 20.40 -62.86 9.52
CA ASN A 96 20.12 -63.54 10.78
C ASN A 96 21.39 -64.19 11.35
N ILE A 97 21.66 -63.97 12.64
CA ILE A 97 22.87 -64.47 13.35
C ILE A 97 22.49 -65.40 14.49
N ASN A 98 21.60 -64.93 15.38
CA ASN A 98 21.08 -65.65 16.55
C ASN A 98 22.15 -66.34 17.43
N VAL A 99 23.22 -65.61 17.78
CA VAL A 99 24.33 -66.10 18.62
C VAL A 99 24.18 -65.58 20.04
N GLU A 100 24.24 -66.47 21.05
CA GLU A 100 24.20 -66.08 22.46
C GLU A 100 25.49 -65.35 22.87
N LEU A 101 25.34 -64.19 23.50
CA LEU A 101 26.44 -63.40 24.04
C LEU A 101 26.76 -63.83 25.47
N LYS A 102 28.04 -64.14 25.68
CA LYS A 102 28.61 -64.47 27.00
C LYS A 102 29.67 -63.44 27.37
N GLU A 103 29.88 -63.21 28.66
CA GLU A 103 30.84 -62.19 29.13
C GLU A 103 32.28 -62.45 28.65
N ILE A 104 32.73 -63.71 28.64
CA ILE A 104 34.08 -64.10 28.20
C ILE A 104 34.24 -64.10 26.67
N THR A 105 33.15 -64.22 25.91
CA THR A 105 33.20 -64.43 24.45
C THR A 105 32.44 -63.32 23.72
N PRO A 106 33.14 -62.30 23.19
CA PRO A 106 32.49 -61.27 22.40
C PRO A 106 32.12 -61.80 21.02
N TRP A 107 31.04 -61.26 20.45
CA TRP A 107 30.72 -61.49 19.04
C TRP A 107 31.46 -60.47 18.18
N VAL A 108 32.20 -60.92 17.17
CA VAL A 108 32.95 -60.05 16.25
C VAL A 108 32.62 -60.43 14.82
N ARG A 109 32.37 -59.44 13.95
CA ARG A 109 32.14 -59.66 12.52
C ARG A 109 32.81 -58.60 11.66
N ALA A 110 33.38 -59.04 10.54
CA ALA A 110 33.95 -58.17 9.51
C ALA A 110 32.90 -57.78 8.47
N PHE A 111 32.96 -56.52 8.04
CA PHE A 111 32.18 -55.92 6.96
C PHE A 111 33.16 -55.33 5.94
N SER A 112 33.32 -56.01 4.79
CA SER A 112 34.30 -55.65 3.76
C SER A 112 33.70 -54.87 2.59
N ASN A 113 32.38 -54.71 2.55
CA ASN A 113 31.73 -53.86 1.56
C ASN A 113 31.89 -52.40 1.99
N THR A 114 32.86 -51.69 1.42
CA THR A 114 33.17 -50.28 1.75
C THR A 114 32.07 -49.29 1.34
N ASP A 115 31.04 -49.76 0.61
CA ASP A 115 29.87 -48.97 0.25
C ASP A 115 28.81 -48.91 1.37
N LEU A 116 29.01 -49.66 2.48
CA LEU A 116 28.11 -49.61 3.63
C LEU A 116 28.27 -48.29 4.39
N ASP A 117 27.15 -47.63 4.68
CA ASP A 117 27.12 -46.42 5.50
C ASP A 117 26.93 -46.76 6.99
N ALA A 118 26.17 -47.83 7.28
CA ALA A 118 25.94 -48.27 8.66
C ALA A 118 25.64 -49.77 8.78
N VAL A 119 25.72 -50.25 10.02
CA VAL A 119 25.32 -51.60 10.39
C VAL A 119 24.31 -51.54 11.55
N ARG A 120 23.11 -52.10 11.37
CA ARG A 120 22.13 -52.23 12.47
C ARG A 120 22.30 -53.57 13.18
N VAL A 121 22.73 -53.53 14.43
CA VAL A 121 22.87 -54.70 15.30
C VAL A 121 21.56 -54.89 16.08
N ARG A 122 20.82 -55.95 15.77
CA ARG A 122 19.63 -56.34 16.52
C ARG A 122 20.01 -57.28 17.65
N LEU A 123 19.85 -56.81 18.87
CA LEU A 123 20.03 -57.57 20.10
C LEU A 123 18.68 -58.13 20.54
N LYS A 124 18.70 -59.36 21.03
CA LYS A 124 17.52 -60.07 21.53
C LYS A 124 17.81 -60.60 22.91
N TRP A 125 16.86 -60.46 23.83
CA TRP A 125 16.93 -61.04 25.16
C TRP A 125 15.94 -62.19 25.28
N GLY A 126 16.34 -63.24 26.00
CA GLY A 126 15.39 -64.21 26.54
C GLY A 126 14.50 -63.54 27.60
N ALA A 127 13.71 -64.34 28.33
CA ALA A 127 13.03 -63.78 29.49
C ALA A 127 14.09 -63.27 30.49
N LEU A 128 14.05 -62.00 30.88
CA LEU A 128 14.92 -61.47 31.92
C LEU A 128 14.17 -61.50 33.24
N ARG A 129 14.63 -62.35 34.17
CA ARG A 129 14.03 -62.46 35.50
C ARG A 129 14.97 -63.14 36.49
N VAL A 130 14.86 -62.76 37.75
CA VAL A 130 15.46 -63.46 38.89
C VAL A 130 14.35 -63.87 39.86
N GLN A 131 14.37 -65.13 40.28
CA GLN A 131 13.49 -65.65 41.32
C GLN A 131 14.24 -65.74 42.65
N ASP A 132 13.75 -65.07 43.69
CA ASP A 132 14.31 -65.17 45.04
C ASP A 132 14.03 -66.57 45.62
N ALA A 133 15.10 -67.31 45.95
CA ALA A 133 15.03 -68.69 46.46
C ALA A 133 14.27 -68.84 47.79
N THR A 134 14.14 -67.75 48.55
CA THR A 134 13.58 -67.71 49.91
C THR A 134 12.15 -67.20 49.93
N THR A 135 11.84 -66.20 49.08
CA THR A 135 10.53 -65.56 49.03
C THR A 135 9.67 -65.98 47.84
N GLY A 136 10.28 -66.59 46.81
CA GLY A 136 9.65 -66.97 45.55
C GLY A 136 9.31 -65.81 44.62
N ASN A 137 9.56 -64.55 45.04
CA ASN A 137 9.31 -63.36 44.25
C ASN A 137 10.12 -63.37 42.94
N VAL A 138 9.55 -62.79 41.88
CA VAL A 138 10.19 -62.71 40.57
C VAL A 138 10.39 -61.25 40.19
N ASP A 139 11.64 -60.81 40.15
CA ASP A 139 12.04 -59.44 39.85
C ASP A 139 12.84 -59.35 38.53
N GLY A 140 13.06 -58.13 38.03
CA GLY A 140 13.87 -57.86 36.84
C GLY A 140 15.37 -58.04 37.06
N LEU A 141 16.14 -58.15 35.98
CA LEU A 141 17.58 -58.37 36.03
C LEU A 141 18.34 -57.37 35.15
N THR A 142 19.52 -56.92 35.60
CA THR A 142 20.35 -55.96 34.87
C THR A 142 21.44 -56.63 34.04
N ILE A 143 21.46 -56.39 32.72
CA ILE A 143 22.55 -56.79 31.82
C ILE A 143 23.17 -55.53 31.20
N ARG A 144 24.46 -55.33 31.44
CA ARG A 144 25.30 -54.32 30.79
C ARG A 144 25.97 -54.90 29.56
N TYR A 145 26.05 -54.14 28.49
CA TYR A 145 26.67 -54.53 27.23
C TYR A 145 27.25 -53.32 26.49
N ALA A 146 28.22 -53.57 25.62
CA ALA A 146 28.84 -52.56 24.78
C ALA A 146 28.97 -53.02 23.32
N ILE A 147 29.00 -52.07 22.39
CA ILE A 147 29.27 -52.28 20.97
C ILE A 147 30.47 -51.43 20.59
N ASP A 148 31.48 -52.06 19.99
CA ASP A 148 32.70 -51.42 19.53
C ASP A 148 32.83 -51.55 18.00
N ARG A 149 33.54 -50.63 17.38
CA ARG A 149 33.89 -50.62 15.95
C ARG A 149 35.40 -50.48 15.79
N GLN A 150 35.96 -51.10 14.76
CA GLN A 150 37.34 -50.92 14.32
C GLN A 150 37.33 -50.65 12.81
N THR A 151 38.04 -49.61 12.36
CA THR A 151 38.13 -49.20 10.94
C THR A 151 39.53 -49.50 10.42
N ASP A 152 39.66 -50.14 9.26
CA ASP A 152 40.94 -50.42 8.57
C ASP A 152 42.04 -51.05 9.44
N GLY A 153 41.65 -51.90 10.39
CA GLY A 153 42.59 -52.56 11.31
C GLY A 153 43.16 -51.66 12.41
N GLY A 154 42.60 -50.46 12.63
CA GLY A 154 42.99 -49.51 13.68
C GLY A 154 42.67 -49.99 15.11
N THR A 155 42.57 -49.08 16.09
CA THR A 155 42.17 -49.45 17.46
C THR A 155 40.66 -49.68 17.57
N TRP A 156 40.22 -50.52 18.50
CA TRP A 156 38.81 -50.65 18.85
C TRP A 156 38.30 -49.36 19.49
N GLU A 157 37.20 -48.84 18.97
CA GLU A 157 36.48 -47.67 19.46
C GLU A 157 35.14 -48.12 20.04
N GLU A 158 34.87 -47.82 21.31
CA GLU A 158 33.59 -48.13 21.95
C GLU A 158 32.53 -47.12 21.47
N ILE A 159 31.54 -47.59 20.71
CA ILE A 159 30.48 -46.77 20.10
C ILE A 159 29.26 -46.68 21.02
N LEU A 160 28.97 -47.76 21.75
CA LEU A 160 27.83 -47.85 22.65
C LEU A 160 28.22 -48.58 23.93
N ASN A 161 27.82 -48.06 25.08
CA ASN A 161 27.92 -48.73 26.38
C ASN A 161 26.65 -48.45 27.18
N THR A 162 25.83 -49.48 27.38
CA THR A 162 24.49 -49.30 27.94
C THR A 162 24.02 -50.54 28.70
N GLN A 163 22.80 -50.48 29.24
CA GLN A 163 22.23 -51.56 30.04
C GLN A 163 20.73 -51.73 29.82
N ILE A 164 20.24 -52.95 30.06
CA ILE A 164 18.83 -53.24 30.31
C ILE A 164 18.68 -53.62 31.77
N SER A 165 17.64 -53.14 32.46
CA SER A 165 17.45 -53.35 33.91
C SER A 165 15.99 -53.59 34.25
N ASP A 166 15.41 -54.61 33.63
CA ASP A 166 13.96 -54.81 33.58
C ASP A 166 13.60 -56.29 33.70
N LYS A 167 12.32 -56.56 34.00
CA LYS A 167 11.73 -57.88 33.77
C LYS A 167 11.15 -57.94 32.37
N THR A 168 11.48 -58.98 31.62
CA THR A 168 11.01 -59.13 30.23
C THR A 168 10.44 -60.51 29.97
N SER A 169 9.45 -60.58 29.09
CA SER A 169 9.08 -61.81 28.39
C SER A 169 10.16 -62.22 27.37
N PRO A 170 10.18 -63.50 26.93
CA PRO A 170 11.07 -63.94 25.85
C PRO A 170 10.88 -63.08 24.59
N ASP A 171 11.96 -62.94 23.82
CA ASP A 171 11.98 -62.27 22.51
C ASP A 171 11.89 -60.74 22.53
N TYR A 172 12.17 -60.10 23.67
CA TYR A 172 12.41 -58.66 23.70
C TYR A 172 13.62 -58.30 22.82
N GLN A 173 13.50 -57.27 21.97
CA GLN A 173 14.53 -56.87 21.01
C GLN A 173 14.85 -55.38 21.11
N ARG A 174 16.11 -55.03 20.86
CA ARG A 174 16.59 -53.65 20.66
C ARG A 174 17.51 -53.64 19.46
N THR A 175 17.37 -52.65 18.58
CA THR A 175 18.25 -52.48 17.42
C THR A 175 19.12 -51.26 17.61
N HIS A 176 20.42 -51.39 17.38
CA HIS A 176 21.38 -50.29 17.45
C HIS A 176 22.00 -50.07 16.08
N ARG A 177 21.87 -48.86 15.51
CA ARG A 177 22.56 -48.48 14.27
C ARG A 177 23.98 -48.01 14.62
N ILE A 178 24.98 -48.61 13.98
CA ILE A 178 26.40 -48.30 14.17
C ILE A 178 26.89 -47.68 12.86
N GLU A 179 27.22 -46.39 12.89
CA GLU A 179 27.73 -45.67 11.71
C GLU A 179 29.13 -46.16 11.35
N LEU A 180 29.39 -46.28 10.05
CA LEU A 180 30.63 -46.78 9.48
C LEU A 180 31.36 -45.63 8.74
N PRO A 181 32.47 -45.10 9.29
CA PRO A 181 33.22 -44.02 8.65
C PRO A 181 34.02 -44.55 7.48
N ARG A 182 34.26 -43.75 6.43
CA ARG A 182 35.00 -44.16 5.22
C ARG A 182 36.22 -45.04 5.54
N ALA A 183 36.29 -46.19 4.87
CA ALA A 183 37.31 -47.22 5.06
C ALA A 183 37.83 -47.72 3.71
N ASP A 184 39.11 -48.08 3.64
CA ASP A 184 39.73 -48.64 2.42
C ASP A 184 39.73 -50.18 2.41
N GLN A 185 39.68 -50.81 3.58
CA GLN A 185 39.65 -52.27 3.79
C GLN A 185 38.33 -52.75 4.41
N GLY A 186 37.65 -51.88 5.16
CA GLY A 186 36.35 -52.14 5.80
C GLY A 186 36.39 -52.05 7.33
N TRP A 187 35.38 -52.64 7.98
CA TRP A 187 35.19 -52.50 9.43
C TRP A 187 35.04 -53.85 10.14
N LEU A 188 35.40 -53.88 11.43
CA LEU A 188 35.03 -54.94 12.35
C LEU A 188 34.09 -54.36 13.41
N VAL A 189 32.93 -55.00 13.61
CA VAL A 189 31.99 -54.66 14.70
C VAL A 189 32.06 -55.74 15.75
N ARG A 190 32.18 -55.34 17.01
CA ARG A 190 32.23 -56.22 18.17
C ARG A 190 31.12 -55.91 19.14
N VAL A 191 30.39 -56.92 19.59
CA VAL A 191 29.39 -56.80 20.66
C VAL A 191 29.89 -57.56 21.88
N ARG A 192 29.96 -56.88 23.02
CA ARG A 192 30.43 -57.42 24.30
C ARG A 192 29.32 -57.40 25.33
N ARG A 193 29.09 -58.52 25.99
CA ARG A 193 28.33 -58.56 27.24
C ARG A 193 29.30 -58.24 28.39
N ILE A 194 28.94 -57.29 29.25
CA ILE A 194 29.77 -56.85 30.38
C ILE A 194 29.33 -57.54 31.67
N THR A 195 28.02 -57.73 31.87
CA THR A 195 27.52 -58.45 33.05
C THR A 195 27.78 -59.96 32.91
N PRO A 196 28.44 -60.64 33.87
CA PRO A 196 28.65 -62.08 33.82
C PRO A 196 27.33 -62.87 33.70
N ASN A 197 27.38 -64.01 33.00
CA ASN A 197 26.25 -64.95 32.96
C ASN A 197 26.07 -65.61 34.32
N GLN A 198 24.84 -65.69 34.81
CA GLN A 198 24.52 -66.35 36.09
C GLN A 198 24.00 -67.78 35.83
N ASN A 199 24.80 -68.79 36.19
CA ASN A 199 24.46 -70.20 36.01
C ASN A 199 23.53 -70.69 37.15
N SER A 200 22.29 -70.19 37.20
CA SER A 200 21.29 -70.58 38.20
C SER A 200 19.95 -70.88 37.54
N ASP A 201 19.28 -71.96 37.96
CA ASP A 201 17.94 -72.31 37.48
C ASP A 201 16.87 -71.27 37.89
N LEU A 202 17.19 -70.43 38.88
CA LEU A 202 16.33 -69.34 39.37
C LEU A 202 16.52 -68.04 38.58
N ILE A 203 17.45 -68.00 37.62
CA ILE A 203 17.84 -66.78 36.90
C ILE A 203 17.77 -67.03 35.40
N SER A 204 17.12 -66.12 34.68
CA SER A 204 17.09 -66.12 33.23
C SER A 204 17.67 -64.80 32.74
N ASP A 205 18.83 -64.87 32.09
CA ASP A 205 19.66 -63.72 31.74
C ASP A 205 20.25 -63.85 30.32
N LYS A 206 19.63 -64.63 29.44
CA LYS A 206 20.15 -64.88 28.09
C LYS A 206 20.03 -63.65 27.20
N MET A 207 21.12 -63.35 26.48
CA MET A 207 21.22 -62.25 25.52
C MET A 207 21.83 -62.78 24.23
N TYR A 208 21.34 -62.31 23.09
CA TYR A 208 21.73 -62.77 21.76
C TYR A 208 22.02 -61.59 20.83
N VAL A 209 22.98 -61.74 19.92
CA VAL A 209 22.99 -60.98 18.66
C VAL A 209 22.04 -61.71 17.72
N ALA A 210 20.84 -61.15 17.52
CA ALA A 210 19.76 -61.78 16.77
C ALA A 210 19.98 -61.70 15.26
N ALA A 211 20.27 -60.49 14.78
CA ALA A 211 20.50 -60.22 13.38
C ALA A 211 21.39 -58.99 13.24
N VAL A 212 22.01 -58.88 12.08
CA VAL A 212 22.69 -57.67 11.67
C VAL A 212 22.21 -57.29 10.29
N THR A 213 21.81 -56.03 10.14
CA THR A 213 21.39 -55.47 8.86
C THR A 213 22.50 -54.58 8.32
N GLU A 214 23.00 -54.93 7.16
CA GLU A 214 23.88 -54.07 6.36
C GLU A 214 23.02 -52.97 5.73
N VAL A 215 23.40 -51.71 5.92
CA VAL A 215 22.64 -50.55 5.45
C VAL A 215 23.50 -49.74 4.50
N ILE A 216 23.01 -49.61 3.27
CA ILE A 216 23.50 -48.64 2.30
C ILE A 216 22.41 -47.58 2.22
N ASP A 217 22.69 -46.36 2.65
CA ASP A 217 21.73 -45.29 2.53
C ASP A 217 21.62 -44.93 1.04
N VAL A 218 20.39 -44.81 0.53
CA VAL A 218 20.17 -44.34 -0.85
C VAL A 218 20.44 -42.85 -0.85
N LYS A 219 21.60 -42.46 -1.39
CA LYS A 219 22.06 -41.07 -1.45
C LYS A 219 21.31 -40.29 -2.53
N LEU A 220 20.01 -40.08 -2.32
CA LEU A 220 19.20 -39.20 -3.16
C LEU A 220 19.48 -37.76 -2.78
N ARG A 221 20.28 -37.08 -3.60
CA ARG A 221 20.35 -35.63 -3.60
C ARG A 221 19.11 -35.12 -4.33
N TYR A 222 18.34 -34.24 -3.70
CA TYR A 222 17.19 -33.57 -4.31
C TYR A 222 17.56 -32.12 -4.67
N PRO A 223 18.38 -31.91 -5.71
CA PRO A 223 18.93 -30.59 -6.03
C PRO A 223 17.83 -29.58 -6.34
N ASN A 224 17.96 -28.37 -5.79
CA ASN A 224 16.94 -27.31 -5.84
C ASN A 224 15.55 -27.72 -5.31
N THR A 225 15.52 -28.56 -4.29
CA THR A 225 14.34 -28.77 -3.43
C THR A 225 14.80 -28.60 -1.98
N ALA A 226 14.15 -27.72 -1.23
CA ALA A 226 14.42 -27.53 0.19
C ALA A 226 13.79 -28.67 1.00
N LEU A 227 14.56 -29.30 1.87
CA LEU A 227 14.18 -30.51 2.58
C LEU A 227 14.26 -30.36 4.10
N LEU A 228 13.37 -31.06 4.79
CA LEU A 228 13.41 -31.25 6.23
C LEU A 228 13.19 -32.73 6.57
N GLY A 229 14.23 -33.37 7.10
CA GLY A 229 14.17 -34.71 7.68
C GLY A 229 13.79 -34.62 9.16
N LEU A 230 12.78 -35.38 9.57
CA LEU A 230 12.30 -35.46 10.94
C LEU A 230 12.40 -36.89 11.44
N GLN A 231 13.07 -37.10 12.57
CA GLN A 231 13.20 -38.40 13.22
C GLN A 231 12.87 -38.28 14.72
N TYR A 232 12.01 -39.16 15.23
CA TYR A 232 11.71 -39.24 16.67
C TYR A 232 11.14 -40.60 17.08
N ASP A 233 11.20 -40.92 18.36
CA ASP A 233 10.64 -42.17 18.89
C ASP A 233 9.12 -42.09 19.09
N ALA A 234 8.42 -43.19 18.81
CA ALA A 234 6.97 -43.28 18.96
C ALA A 234 6.48 -43.10 20.41
N GLU A 235 7.38 -43.08 21.40
CA GLU A 235 7.05 -42.74 22.79
C GLU A 235 6.86 -41.22 22.98
N THR A 236 7.51 -40.39 22.18
CA THR A 236 7.45 -38.92 22.30
C THR A 236 6.07 -38.38 21.93
N PHE A 237 5.39 -39.01 20.96
CA PHE A 237 4.07 -38.61 20.50
C PHE A 237 3.15 -39.82 20.34
N SER A 238 1.92 -39.74 20.88
CA SER A 238 0.94 -40.84 20.78
C SER A 238 0.43 -41.08 19.36
N ASN A 239 0.62 -40.13 18.44
CA ASN A 239 0.32 -40.20 17.02
C ASN A 239 1.48 -39.57 16.23
N ILE A 240 1.47 -39.70 14.89
CA ILE A 240 2.39 -38.93 14.05
C ILE A 240 2.13 -37.43 14.29
N ALA A 241 3.12 -36.74 14.86
CA ALA A 241 3.04 -35.31 15.16
C ALA A 241 2.83 -34.50 13.88
N LYS A 242 1.96 -33.49 13.95
CA LYS A 242 1.75 -32.53 12.86
C LYS A 242 2.95 -31.59 12.81
N MET A 243 3.70 -31.64 11.70
CA MET A 243 4.83 -30.74 11.47
C MET A 243 4.38 -29.44 10.78
N ALA A 244 4.87 -28.31 11.27
CA ALA A 244 4.83 -27.02 10.57
C ALA A 244 6.20 -26.34 10.64
N ALA A 245 6.61 -25.65 9.57
CA ALA A 245 7.88 -24.93 9.53
C ALA A 245 7.69 -23.50 9.01
N ARG A 246 8.30 -22.53 9.69
CA ARG A 246 8.38 -21.13 9.22
C ARG A 246 9.70 -20.93 8.47
N CYS A 247 9.60 -20.70 7.17
CA CYS A 247 10.76 -20.49 6.31
C CYS A 247 10.85 -19.03 5.85
N LYS A 248 12.07 -18.54 5.64
CA LYS A 248 12.31 -17.49 4.64
C LYS A 248 12.24 -18.18 3.29
N GLY A 249 11.43 -17.63 2.40
CA GLY A 249 11.06 -18.25 1.12
C GLY A 249 12.22 -18.43 0.14
N VAL A 250 11.84 -18.77 -1.09
CA VAL A 250 12.76 -19.07 -2.18
C VAL A 250 13.61 -17.85 -2.56
N LEU A 251 14.86 -18.08 -2.94
CA LEU A 251 15.72 -17.09 -3.55
C LEU A 251 15.21 -16.80 -4.97
N ILE A 252 14.92 -15.54 -5.26
CA ILE A 252 14.36 -15.12 -6.55
C ILE A 252 15.27 -14.10 -7.22
N ARG A 253 15.04 -13.88 -8.51
CA ARG A 253 15.74 -12.84 -9.27
C ARG A 253 15.30 -11.46 -8.81
N VAL A 254 16.25 -10.69 -8.31
CA VAL A 254 16.10 -9.28 -7.95
C VAL A 254 17.14 -8.42 -8.67
N PRO A 255 16.92 -7.11 -8.86
CA PRO A 255 17.91 -6.22 -9.46
C PRO A 255 19.26 -6.30 -8.74
N THR A 256 20.35 -6.22 -9.51
CA THR A 256 21.71 -6.20 -8.94
C THR A 256 21.93 -5.04 -7.97
N ASN A 257 21.28 -3.90 -8.22
CA ASN A 257 21.34 -2.69 -7.39
C ASN A 257 20.37 -2.65 -6.21
N TYR A 258 19.55 -3.69 -6.02
CA TYR A 258 18.61 -3.82 -4.91
C TYR A 258 19.24 -4.56 -3.74
N ASP A 259 19.15 -4.00 -2.53
CA ASP A 259 19.46 -4.71 -1.29
C ASP A 259 18.15 -5.15 -0.61
N PRO A 260 17.85 -6.46 -0.56
CA PRO A 260 16.58 -6.94 0.01
C PRO A 260 16.46 -6.80 1.52
N LYS A 261 17.58 -6.63 2.25
CA LYS A 261 17.55 -6.45 3.71
C LYS A 261 17.19 -5.03 4.08
N THR A 262 17.84 -4.06 3.43
CA THR A 262 17.58 -2.63 3.66
C THR A 262 16.44 -2.08 2.80
N ARG A 263 16.04 -2.83 1.75
CA ARG A 263 15.03 -2.47 0.74
C ARG A 263 15.39 -1.24 -0.09
N GLN A 264 16.67 -0.96 -0.21
CA GLN A 264 17.17 0.19 -0.94
C GLN A 264 17.63 -0.19 -2.36
N TYR A 265 17.42 0.72 -3.29
CA TYR A 265 17.90 0.62 -4.67
C TYR A 265 18.98 1.68 -4.87
N VAL A 266 20.23 1.26 -5.07
CA VAL A 266 21.39 2.16 -5.04
C VAL A 266 22.00 2.30 -6.44
N GLY A 267 21.98 3.51 -7.00
CA GLY A 267 22.50 3.77 -8.35
C GLY A 267 21.53 3.38 -9.47
N ILE A 268 21.96 3.58 -10.71
CA ILE A 268 21.15 3.25 -11.90
C ILE A 268 21.22 1.75 -12.14
N TRP A 269 20.06 1.12 -12.31
CA TRP A 269 19.99 -0.29 -12.66
C TRP A 269 20.24 -0.50 -14.17
N ASP A 270 21.13 -1.43 -14.51
CA ASP A 270 21.48 -1.78 -15.89
C ASP A 270 20.59 -2.89 -16.50
N GLY A 271 19.60 -3.36 -15.75
CA GLY A 271 18.70 -4.43 -16.17
C GLY A 271 19.18 -5.85 -15.87
N THR A 272 20.28 -6.03 -15.12
CA THR A 272 20.83 -7.33 -14.70
C THR A 272 20.26 -7.80 -13.35
N PHE A 273 20.30 -9.11 -13.08
CA PHE A 273 19.68 -9.71 -11.88
C PHE A 273 20.68 -10.52 -11.05
N LYS A 274 20.42 -10.61 -9.75
CA LYS A 274 21.04 -11.54 -8.79
C LYS A 274 19.96 -12.33 -8.06
N TYR A 275 20.30 -13.48 -7.47
CA TYR A 275 19.38 -14.21 -6.61
C TYR A 275 19.46 -13.70 -5.18
N ALA A 276 18.30 -13.42 -4.57
CA ALA A 276 18.22 -13.11 -3.15
C ALA A 276 16.80 -13.36 -2.61
N TYR A 277 16.67 -13.55 -1.30
CA TYR A 277 15.37 -13.58 -0.64
C TYR A 277 14.81 -12.17 -0.46
N THR A 278 13.56 -11.98 -0.85
CA THR A 278 12.73 -10.81 -0.55
C THR A 278 11.29 -11.27 -0.41
N ASN A 279 10.42 -10.44 0.16
CA ASN A 279 8.96 -10.63 0.15
C ASN A 279 8.26 -9.51 -0.66
N ASN A 280 9.02 -8.78 -1.49
CA ASN A 280 8.48 -7.76 -2.39
C ASN A 280 7.67 -8.44 -3.52
N PRO A 281 6.35 -8.17 -3.65
CA PRO A 281 5.48 -8.82 -4.63
C PRO A 281 5.91 -8.61 -6.09
N ALA A 282 6.53 -7.47 -6.42
CA ALA A 282 6.94 -7.16 -7.78
C ALA A 282 8.00 -8.14 -8.29
N TRP A 283 8.98 -8.47 -7.45
CA TRP A 283 10.04 -9.43 -7.79
C TRP A 283 9.54 -10.87 -7.79
N HIS A 284 8.61 -11.22 -6.89
CA HIS A 284 7.93 -12.52 -6.95
C HIS A 284 7.14 -12.70 -8.25
N PHE A 285 6.43 -11.67 -8.70
CA PHE A 285 5.72 -11.68 -9.99
C PHE A 285 6.70 -11.90 -11.15
N TYR A 286 7.79 -11.13 -11.18
CA TYR A 286 8.80 -11.26 -12.23
C TYR A 286 9.38 -12.67 -12.29
N ASP A 287 9.82 -13.20 -11.15
CA ASP A 287 10.40 -14.54 -11.06
C ASP A 287 9.38 -15.61 -11.47
N ALA A 288 8.12 -15.50 -11.05
CA ALA A 288 7.04 -16.42 -11.45
C ALA A 288 6.78 -16.42 -12.96
N CYS A 289 6.96 -15.29 -13.65
CA CYS A 289 6.84 -15.23 -15.10
C CYS A 289 7.97 -15.96 -15.83
N ILE A 290 9.23 -15.76 -15.40
CA ILE A 290 10.40 -16.20 -16.18
C ILE A 290 11.11 -17.46 -15.63
N ASP A 291 10.78 -17.93 -14.42
CA ASP A 291 11.38 -19.14 -13.87
C ASP A 291 10.88 -20.41 -14.59
N LYS A 292 11.81 -21.22 -15.07
CA LYS A 292 11.49 -22.43 -15.88
C LYS A 292 11.06 -23.63 -15.04
N ARG A 293 11.42 -23.65 -13.76
CA ARG A 293 11.21 -24.81 -12.86
C ARG A 293 9.92 -24.66 -12.07
N ARG A 294 9.64 -23.45 -11.57
CA ARG A 294 8.55 -23.15 -10.63
C ARG A 294 7.50 -22.20 -11.22
N GLY A 295 7.78 -21.61 -12.38
CA GLY A 295 6.96 -20.58 -12.99
C GLY A 295 6.65 -20.86 -14.46
N LEU A 296 6.41 -19.78 -15.19
CA LEU A 296 6.01 -19.79 -16.60
C LEU A 296 7.17 -19.64 -17.58
N GLY A 297 8.42 -19.83 -17.15
CA GLY A 297 9.62 -19.60 -17.98
C GLY A 297 9.75 -20.49 -19.23
N ASN A 298 8.92 -21.53 -19.36
CA ASN A 298 8.82 -22.34 -20.58
C ASN A 298 7.86 -21.72 -21.62
N HIS A 299 7.08 -20.71 -21.22
CA HIS A 299 6.07 -20.02 -22.04
C HIS A 299 6.36 -18.53 -22.19
N LEU A 300 7.00 -17.92 -21.20
CA LEU A 300 7.40 -16.52 -21.18
C LEU A 300 8.91 -16.42 -21.07
N ASP A 301 9.50 -15.56 -21.89
CA ASP A 301 10.90 -15.19 -21.76
C ASP A 301 11.05 -13.78 -21.16
N GLN A 302 12.29 -13.38 -20.88
CA GLN A 302 12.59 -12.07 -20.30
C GLN A 302 12.21 -10.89 -21.22
N SER A 303 12.16 -11.08 -22.54
CA SER A 303 11.76 -10.03 -23.49
C SER A 303 10.26 -9.80 -23.53
N MET A 304 9.47 -10.81 -23.14
CA MET A 304 8.01 -10.77 -23.04
C MET A 304 7.49 -10.17 -21.73
N VAL A 305 8.38 -9.71 -20.83
CA VAL A 305 8.01 -9.11 -19.54
C VAL A 305 8.71 -7.78 -19.39
N ASP A 306 7.95 -6.69 -19.24
CA ASP A 306 8.51 -5.36 -19.05
C ASP A 306 9.09 -5.21 -17.63
N LYS A 307 10.38 -5.48 -17.53
CA LYS A 307 11.12 -5.35 -16.28
C LYS A 307 11.21 -3.91 -15.75
N TRP A 308 10.99 -2.89 -16.59
CA TRP A 308 11.11 -1.49 -16.18
C TRP A 308 9.89 -1.02 -15.41
N SER A 309 8.67 -1.37 -15.86
CA SER A 309 7.46 -1.12 -15.08
C SER A 309 7.47 -1.87 -13.75
N ILE A 310 7.93 -3.12 -13.75
CA ILE A 310 8.09 -3.92 -12.52
C ILE A 310 9.10 -3.29 -11.58
N TYR A 311 10.21 -2.76 -12.08
CA TYR A 311 11.23 -2.08 -11.25
C TYR A 311 10.64 -0.86 -10.52
N ARG A 312 9.90 0.01 -11.23
CA ARG A 312 9.21 1.14 -10.61
C ARG A 312 8.23 0.69 -9.53
N LEU A 313 7.46 -0.37 -9.80
CA LEU A 313 6.51 -0.92 -8.84
C LEU A 313 7.21 -1.58 -7.64
N GLY A 314 8.35 -2.24 -7.86
CA GLY A 314 9.19 -2.81 -6.81
C GLY A 314 9.69 -1.74 -5.84
N GLN A 315 10.12 -0.58 -6.34
CA GLN A 315 10.48 0.56 -5.50
C GLN A 315 9.29 1.05 -4.67
N TYR A 316 8.12 1.18 -5.28
CA TYR A 316 6.90 1.60 -4.58
C TYR A 316 6.47 0.61 -3.48
N CYS A 317 6.60 -0.70 -3.72
CA CYS A 317 6.29 -1.73 -2.72
C CYS A 317 7.23 -1.68 -1.50
N ASP A 318 8.47 -1.25 -1.69
CA ASP A 318 9.52 -1.20 -0.67
C ASP A 318 9.55 0.12 0.12
N GLU A 319 8.77 1.13 -0.27
CA GLU A 319 8.62 2.37 0.51
C GLU A 319 8.11 2.05 1.92
N LEU A 320 8.76 2.64 2.93
CA LEU A 320 8.38 2.46 4.33
C LEU A 320 7.17 3.33 4.67
N VAL A 321 6.14 2.70 5.22
CA VAL A 321 4.89 3.34 5.67
C VAL A 321 4.53 2.87 7.08
N PRO A 322 3.73 3.64 7.84
CA PRO A 322 3.35 3.27 9.20
C PRO A 322 2.66 1.89 9.28
N ASP A 323 3.07 1.09 10.25
CA ASP A 323 2.53 -0.27 10.49
C ASP A 323 1.21 -0.28 11.30
N GLY A 324 0.72 0.89 11.71
CA GLY A 324 -0.47 1.04 12.57
C GLY A 324 -0.23 0.73 14.06
N LYS A 325 1.01 0.40 14.45
CA LYS A 325 1.45 0.10 15.84
C LYS A 325 2.56 1.04 16.34
N GLY A 326 2.94 2.05 15.56
CA GLY A 326 3.97 3.03 15.89
C GLY A 326 5.35 2.75 15.27
N GLY A 327 5.46 1.70 14.44
CA GLY A 327 6.63 1.37 13.64
C GLY A 327 6.44 1.70 12.16
N GLN A 328 7.37 1.20 11.34
CA GLN A 328 7.37 1.33 9.88
C GLN A 328 7.46 -0.07 9.28
N GLU A 329 6.79 -0.27 8.15
CA GLU A 329 6.84 -1.49 7.37
C GLU A 329 6.86 -1.19 5.86
N PRO A 330 7.32 -2.12 5.01
CA PRO A 330 7.20 -1.96 3.57
C PRO A 330 5.74 -1.85 3.17
N ARG A 331 5.44 -0.96 2.22
CA ARG A 331 4.09 -0.67 1.73
C ARG A 331 3.31 -1.92 1.36
N PHE A 332 3.93 -2.79 0.56
CA PHE A 332 3.35 -4.06 0.14
C PHE A 332 4.34 -5.21 0.32
N THR A 333 3.89 -6.25 1.01
CA THR A 333 4.59 -7.52 1.12
C THR A 333 3.69 -8.66 0.66
N LEU A 334 4.31 -9.75 0.22
CA LEU A 334 3.63 -10.98 -0.21
C LEU A 334 4.32 -12.18 0.42
N ASN A 335 3.56 -12.98 1.17
CA ASN A 335 4.03 -14.22 1.78
C ASN A 335 3.01 -15.31 1.49
N VAL A 336 3.33 -16.18 0.53
CA VAL A 336 2.41 -17.20 0.04
C VAL A 336 3.07 -18.57 0.08
N TYR A 337 2.30 -19.56 0.51
CA TYR A 337 2.62 -20.97 0.34
C TYR A 337 1.56 -21.62 -0.56
N GLN A 338 1.93 -21.93 -1.80
CA GLN A 338 1.03 -22.51 -2.79
C GLN A 338 1.18 -24.04 -2.82
N GLN A 339 0.20 -24.77 -2.28
CA GLN A 339 0.20 -26.24 -2.27
C GLN A 339 -0.64 -26.86 -3.39
N ALA A 340 -1.71 -26.19 -3.80
CA ALA A 340 -2.67 -26.70 -4.78
C ALA A 340 -2.42 -26.12 -6.18
N GLN A 341 -2.70 -26.92 -7.21
CA GLN A 341 -2.67 -26.48 -8.59
C GLN A 341 -3.76 -25.43 -8.82
N GLU A 342 -3.37 -24.30 -9.40
CA GLU A 342 -4.26 -23.20 -9.77
C GLU A 342 -3.89 -22.69 -11.17
N ASP A 343 -4.87 -22.09 -11.86
CA ASP A 343 -4.64 -21.43 -13.15
C ASP A 343 -3.57 -20.34 -13.01
N ALA A 344 -2.56 -20.38 -13.87
CA ALA A 344 -1.38 -19.52 -13.74
C ALA A 344 -1.71 -18.03 -13.92
N TYR A 345 -2.62 -17.70 -14.83
CA TYR A 345 -3.07 -16.31 -15.01
C TYR A 345 -3.79 -15.80 -13.75
N SER A 346 -4.60 -16.65 -13.11
CA SER A 346 -5.26 -16.36 -11.85
C SER A 346 -4.26 -16.11 -10.71
N VAL A 347 -3.21 -16.92 -10.59
CA VAL A 347 -2.13 -16.72 -9.60
C VAL A 347 -1.40 -15.40 -9.82
N LEU A 348 -0.99 -15.12 -11.07
CA LEU A 348 -0.35 -13.85 -11.42
C LEU A 348 -1.27 -12.66 -11.11
N ARG A 349 -2.57 -12.78 -11.37
CA ARG A 349 -3.55 -11.71 -11.08
C ARG A 349 -3.69 -11.48 -9.58
N LYS A 350 -3.63 -12.52 -8.76
CA LYS A 350 -3.61 -12.39 -7.29
C LYS A 350 -2.34 -11.66 -6.82
N MET A 351 -1.16 -12.02 -7.33
CA MET A 351 0.10 -11.33 -7.01
C MET A 351 0.02 -9.83 -7.33
N VAL A 352 -0.50 -9.50 -8.51
CA VAL A 352 -0.66 -8.12 -8.99
C VAL A 352 -1.72 -7.36 -8.18
N GLY A 353 -2.79 -8.04 -7.74
CA GLY A 353 -3.81 -7.46 -6.87
C GLY A 353 -3.29 -6.99 -5.50
N VAL A 354 -2.32 -7.70 -4.91
CA VAL A 354 -1.71 -7.32 -3.62
C VAL A 354 -1.03 -5.95 -3.68
N MET A 355 -0.42 -5.63 -4.82
CA MET A 355 0.24 -4.34 -5.07
C MET A 355 -0.69 -3.30 -5.71
N ARG A 356 -2.02 -3.55 -5.70
CA ARG A 356 -3.06 -2.70 -6.30
C ARG A 356 -2.77 -2.35 -7.75
N ALA A 357 -2.18 -3.33 -8.45
CA ALA A 357 -1.82 -3.20 -9.84
C ALA A 357 -2.78 -3.96 -10.74
N TYR A 358 -2.61 -3.76 -12.04
CA TYR A 358 -3.17 -4.61 -13.08
C TYR A 358 -2.07 -4.94 -14.09
N MET A 359 -2.24 -6.08 -14.75
CA MET A 359 -1.35 -6.51 -15.84
C MET A 359 -2.11 -6.48 -17.15
N PHE A 360 -1.43 -6.08 -18.23
CA PHE A 360 -1.97 -6.17 -19.58
C PHE A 360 -0.85 -6.48 -20.59
N TRP A 361 -1.25 -6.96 -21.76
CA TRP A 361 -0.35 -7.18 -22.89
C TRP A 361 -0.36 -5.94 -23.78
N ASP A 362 0.80 -5.31 -23.99
CA ASP A 362 0.92 -4.10 -24.82
C ASP A 362 1.13 -4.38 -26.32
N GLY A 363 1.19 -5.67 -26.70
CA GLY A 363 1.51 -6.12 -28.05
C GLY A 363 2.87 -6.83 -28.14
N GLN A 364 3.80 -6.54 -27.22
CA GLN A 364 5.15 -7.09 -27.19
C GLN A 364 5.52 -7.72 -25.85
N SER A 365 5.03 -7.17 -24.74
CA SER A 365 5.38 -7.58 -23.39
C SER A 365 4.20 -7.44 -22.41
N ILE A 366 4.29 -8.18 -21.30
CA ILE A 366 3.40 -7.99 -20.15
C ILE A 366 3.89 -6.77 -19.39
N VAL A 367 3.03 -5.77 -19.26
CA VAL A 367 3.28 -4.52 -18.53
C VAL A 367 2.44 -4.50 -17.26
N LEU A 368 3.03 -4.03 -16.16
CA LEU A 368 2.32 -3.74 -14.93
C LEU A 368 2.09 -2.23 -14.79
N ASP A 369 0.88 -1.86 -14.39
CA ASP A 369 0.59 -0.49 -13.93
C ASP A 369 -0.22 -0.55 -12.64
N ALA A 370 -0.08 0.45 -11.78
CA ALA A 370 -0.61 0.43 -10.42
C ALA A 370 -1.34 1.70 -10.03
N ASP A 371 -2.28 1.56 -9.08
CA ASP A 371 -2.90 2.71 -8.43
C ASP A 371 -1.90 3.35 -7.46
N MET A 372 -1.03 4.20 -8.01
CA MET A 372 -0.01 4.97 -7.30
C MET A 372 -0.03 6.45 -7.73
N PRO A 373 0.55 7.37 -6.92
CA PRO A 373 0.67 8.77 -7.29
C PRO A 373 1.25 8.95 -8.69
N SER A 374 0.57 9.71 -9.53
CA SER A 374 0.99 10.03 -10.89
C SER A 374 0.59 11.44 -11.26
N ASP A 375 1.44 12.10 -12.05
CA ASP A 375 1.21 13.44 -12.57
C ASP A 375 0.25 13.43 -13.76
N THR A 376 -0.38 14.59 -13.97
CA THR A 376 -1.22 14.87 -15.13
C THR A 376 -0.37 14.83 -16.41
N VAL A 377 -0.75 14.02 -17.39
CA VAL A 377 -0.04 13.94 -18.69
C VAL A 377 -0.52 15.01 -19.67
N TYR A 378 -1.81 15.34 -19.65
CA TYR A 378 -2.44 16.26 -20.58
C TYR A 378 -3.70 16.89 -19.98
N THR A 379 -4.05 18.09 -20.42
CA THR A 379 -5.23 18.83 -19.94
C THR A 379 -6.29 18.97 -21.04
N PHE A 380 -7.56 18.88 -20.66
CA PHE A 380 -8.70 19.09 -21.56
C PHE A 380 -9.58 20.23 -21.05
N THR A 381 -9.99 21.08 -21.97
CA THR A 381 -10.89 22.20 -21.74
C THR A 381 -11.97 22.22 -22.79
N ARG A 382 -12.97 23.08 -22.61
CA ARG A 382 -13.99 23.32 -23.63
C ARG A 382 -13.42 23.78 -24.98
N ALA A 383 -12.15 24.23 -25.04
CA ALA A 383 -11.51 24.73 -26.26
C ALA A 383 -10.81 23.65 -27.11
N ASN A 384 -10.57 22.46 -26.56
CA ASN A 384 -10.02 21.31 -27.32
C ASN A 384 -10.90 20.05 -27.25
N VAL A 385 -12.06 20.15 -26.62
CA VAL A 385 -13.14 19.16 -26.70
C VAL A 385 -14.15 19.58 -27.76
N ILE A 386 -14.60 18.61 -28.57
CA ILE A 386 -15.59 18.84 -29.63
C ILE A 386 -16.87 19.39 -28.99
N ASP A 387 -17.35 20.53 -29.51
CA ASP A 387 -18.49 21.29 -29.00
C ASP A 387 -18.38 21.71 -27.52
N GLY A 388 -17.20 21.54 -26.90
CA GLY A 388 -16.97 21.75 -25.48
C GLY A 388 -17.87 20.91 -24.57
N HIS A 389 -18.32 19.73 -25.02
CA HIS A 389 -19.25 18.89 -24.27
C HIS A 389 -18.54 17.81 -23.44
N PHE A 390 -18.78 17.85 -22.13
CA PHE A 390 -18.41 16.81 -21.18
C PHE A 390 -19.68 16.17 -20.61
N GLU A 391 -19.71 14.84 -20.55
CA GLU A 391 -20.80 14.08 -19.95
C GLU A 391 -20.31 13.44 -18.65
N TYR A 392 -20.86 13.88 -17.51
CA TYR A 392 -20.51 13.36 -16.18
C TYR A 392 -21.58 12.38 -15.68
N SER A 393 -21.13 11.31 -15.03
CA SER A 393 -22.00 10.34 -14.35
C SER A 393 -21.42 9.97 -12.99
N GLY A 394 -22.27 9.79 -11.99
CA GLY A 394 -21.84 9.46 -10.61
C GLY A 394 -22.13 8.02 -10.22
N THR A 395 -21.36 7.50 -9.26
CA THR A 395 -21.62 6.20 -8.63
C THR A 395 -22.93 6.24 -7.82
N ARG A 396 -23.69 5.15 -7.85
CA ARG A 396 -24.97 5.05 -7.13
C ARG A 396 -24.70 4.89 -5.63
N LYS A 397 -25.59 5.43 -4.78
CA LYS A 397 -25.47 5.34 -3.32
C LYS A 397 -25.26 3.92 -2.79
N ARG A 398 -25.94 2.91 -3.36
CA ARG A 398 -25.84 1.50 -2.92
C ARG A 398 -24.52 0.82 -3.29
N ASP A 399 -23.81 1.38 -4.27
CA ASP A 399 -22.52 0.86 -4.73
C ASP A 399 -21.35 1.49 -3.93
N ARG A 400 -21.66 2.32 -2.91
CA ARG A 400 -20.70 2.92 -1.98
C ARG A 400 -20.74 2.17 -0.65
N HIS A 401 -19.68 1.45 -0.35
CA HIS A 401 -19.45 0.74 0.89
C HIS A 401 -18.95 1.71 1.96
N THR A 402 -19.25 1.37 3.21
CA THR A 402 -18.91 2.19 4.38
C THR A 402 -18.08 1.42 5.39
N ILE A 403 -17.93 0.10 5.19
CA ILE A 403 -17.08 -0.78 5.99
C ILE A 403 -16.40 -1.77 5.03
N ALA A 404 -15.08 -1.90 5.13
CA ALA A 404 -14.31 -2.95 4.46
C ALA A 404 -13.86 -3.98 5.49
N VAL A 405 -14.12 -5.27 5.24
CA VAL A 405 -13.64 -6.38 6.06
C VAL A 405 -12.54 -7.09 5.27
N VAL A 406 -11.30 -7.00 5.74
CA VAL A 406 -10.13 -7.50 5.04
C VAL A 406 -9.61 -8.76 5.73
N ASN A 407 -9.66 -9.89 5.03
CA ASN A 407 -9.13 -11.16 5.54
C ASN A 407 -7.62 -11.24 5.27
N PHE A 408 -6.81 -11.41 6.32
CA PHE A 408 -5.34 -11.51 6.22
C PHE A 408 -4.81 -12.67 7.07
N ASP A 409 -3.64 -13.20 6.75
CA ASP A 409 -3.05 -14.35 7.45
C ASP A 409 -2.19 -13.90 8.61
N ASN A 410 -2.70 -14.01 9.85
CA ASN A 410 -2.07 -13.42 11.02
C ASN A 410 -0.88 -14.25 11.57
N PRO A 411 0.38 -13.79 11.49
CA PRO A 411 1.55 -14.53 11.99
C PRO A 411 1.50 -14.76 13.51
N ASP A 412 0.92 -13.83 14.27
CA ASP A 412 0.78 -13.94 15.73
C ASP A 412 -0.21 -15.06 16.11
N ASN A 413 -1.13 -15.39 15.20
CA ASN A 413 -2.10 -16.48 15.31
C ASN A 413 -1.76 -17.65 14.38
N ARG A 414 -0.47 -17.97 14.22
CA ARG A 414 0.02 -19.12 13.45
C ARG A 414 -0.44 -19.11 11.99
N PHE A 415 -0.47 -17.93 11.37
CA PHE A 415 -0.90 -17.69 9.99
C PHE A 415 -2.34 -18.15 9.69
N LYS A 416 -3.21 -18.22 10.70
CA LYS A 416 -4.65 -18.39 10.48
C LYS A 416 -5.22 -17.10 9.90
N THR A 417 -6.12 -17.23 8.94
CA THR A 417 -6.83 -16.11 8.33
C THR A 417 -7.77 -15.45 9.35
N GLU A 418 -7.64 -14.14 9.52
CA GLU A 418 -8.41 -13.33 10.45
C GLU A 418 -9.02 -12.12 9.72
N PRO A 419 -10.30 -11.78 10.00
CA PRO A 419 -10.94 -10.60 9.43
C PRO A 419 -10.56 -9.32 10.20
N GLU A 420 -10.05 -8.31 9.50
CA GLU A 420 -9.86 -6.95 10.01
C GLU A 420 -10.98 -6.03 9.48
N PRO A 421 -11.91 -5.55 10.31
CA PRO A 421 -12.93 -4.60 9.91
C PRO A 421 -12.42 -3.14 9.98
N ILE A 422 -12.56 -2.41 8.87
CA ILE A 422 -12.20 -1.00 8.73
C ILE A 422 -13.48 -0.20 8.44
N PRO A 423 -14.02 0.58 9.41
CA PRO A 423 -15.17 1.45 9.19
C PRO A 423 -14.77 2.86 8.71
N ASP A 424 -15.58 3.48 7.83
CA ASP A 424 -15.56 4.93 7.58
C ASP A 424 -16.77 5.57 8.29
N GLU A 425 -16.53 6.18 9.46
CA GLU A 425 -17.58 6.70 10.33
C GLU A 425 -18.44 7.78 9.66
N GLU A 426 -17.82 8.64 8.85
CA GLU A 426 -18.52 9.71 8.14
C GLU A 426 -19.44 9.14 7.05
N ALA A 427 -18.93 8.17 6.28
CA ALA A 427 -19.73 7.47 5.28
C ALA A 427 -20.87 6.67 5.93
N ILE A 428 -20.64 6.05 7.10
CA ILE A 428 -21.67 5.36 7.88
C ILE A 428 -22.76 6.34 8.32
N ALA A 429 -22.38 7.51 8.86
CA ALA A 429 -23.34 8.52 9.30
C ALA A 429 -24.22 9.03 8.13
N LYS A 430 -23.65 9.15 6.93
CA LYS A 430 -24.33 9.67 5.73
C LYS A 430 -25.14 8.61 4.97
N TYR A 431 -24.61 7.40 4.84
CA TYR A 431 -25.15 6.37 3.94
C TYR A 431 -25.71 5.14 4.66
N GLY A 432 -25.47 4.97 5.95
CA GLY A 432 -25.77 3.75 6.70
C GLY A 432 -24.66 2.70 6.54
N ILE A 433 -24.88 1.49 7.06
CA ILE A 433 -23.89 0.40 6.99
C ILE A 433 -24.01 -0.34 5.66
N ASN A 434 -22.93 -0.37 4.89
CA ASN A 434 -22.77 -1.19 3.70
C ASN A 434 -21.37 -1.83 3.70
N LYS A 435 -21.28 -3.16 3.55
CA LYS A 435 -20.03 -3.92 3.78
C LYS A 435 -19.46 -4.48 2.48
N VAL A 436 -18.14 -4.37 2.32
CA VAL A 436 -17.35 -5.10 1.31
C VAL A 436 -16.39 -6.04 2.00
N GLU A 437 -16.25 -7.26 1.48
CA GLU A 437 -15.27 -8.25 1.94
C GLU A 437 -14.10 -8.31 0.94
N ILE A 438 -12.88 -8.26 1.45
CA ILE A 438 -11.64 -8.25 0.66
C ILE A 438 -10.74 -9.37 1.18
N ASP A 439 -10.43 -10.34 0.33
CA ASP A 439 -9.46 -11.39 0.66
C ASP A 439 -8.05 -10.94 0.27
N ALA A 440 -7.24 -10.56 1.26
CA ALA A 440 -5.88 -10.06 1.05
C ALA A 440 -4.89 -11.23 0.94
N TRP A 441 -4.82 -11.80 -0.26
CA TRP A 441 -4.01 -12.99 -0.55
C TRP A 441 -2.53 -12.81 -0.19
N GLY A 442 -2.00 -13.65 0.71
CA GLY A 442 -0.60 -13.63 1.12
C GLY A 442 -0.18 -12.41 1.95
N VAL A 443 -1.14 -11.59 2.40
CA VAL A 443 -0.88 -10.45 3.29
C VAL A 443 -0.84 -10.95 4.72
N THR A 444 0.28 -10.68 5.39
CA THR A 444 0.53 -11.10 6.78
C THR A 444 0.66 -9.93 7.75
N SER A 445 0.73 -8.70 7.24
CA SER A 445 0.68 -7.50 8.06
C SER A 445 -0.76 -7.02 8.23
N ARG A 446 -1.14 -6.78 9.50
CA ARG A 446 -2.40 -6.11 9.84
C ARG A 446 -2.44 -4.68 9.28
N GLY A 447 -1.31 -3.95 9.29
CA GLY A 447 -1.22 -2.59 8.75
C GLY A 447 -1.48 -2.57 7.24
N GLN A 448 -0.88 -3.49 6.49
CA GLN A 448 -1.16 -3.67 5.06
C GLN A 448 -2.63 -4.03 4.79
N ALA A 449 -3.24 -4.89 5.61
CA ALA A 449 -4.67 -5.22 5.52
C ALA A 449 -5.57 -4.00 5.78
N GLN A 450 -5.28 -3.20 6.81
CA GLN A 450 -5.98 -1.95 7.09
C GLN A 450 -5.86 -0.96 5.92
N ARG A 451 -4.65 -0.78 5.37
CA ARG A 451 -4.44 0.07 4.19
C ARG A 451 -5.24 -0.42 2.98
N ALA A 452 -5.38 -1.73 2.77
CA ALA A 452 -6.20 -2.28 1.68
C ALA A 452 -7.70 -1.95 1.84
N GLY A 453 -8.24 -2.03 3.06
CA GLY A 453 -9.62 -1.60 3.33
C GLY A 453 -9.81 -0.09 3.22
N LEU A 454 -8.88 0.70 3.75
CA LEU A 454 -8.89 2.16 3.57
C LEU A 454 -8.81 2.54 2.09
N TRP A 455 -7.99 1.85 1.29
CA TRP A 455 -7.91 2.10 -0.15
C TRP A 455 -9.26 1.91 -0.85
N ALA A 456 -9.97 0.83 -0.55
CA ALA A 456 -11.30 0.59 -1.12
C ALA A 456 -12.29 1.70 -0.73
N LEU A 457 -12.37 2.03 0.57
CA LEU A 457 -13.32 3.03 1.08
C LEU A 457 -12.99 4.46 0.62
N LYS A 458 -11.72 4.87 0.66
CA LYS A 458 -11.28 6.21 0.24
C LYS A 458 -11.47 6.39 -1.27
N THR A 459 -11.20 5.36 -2.06
CA THR A 459 -11.48 5.38 -3.51
C THR A 459 -12.98 5.58 -3.76
N GLU A 460 -13.85 4.80 -3.12
CA GLU A 460 -15.30 4.94 -3.29
C GLU A 460 -15.87 6.27 -2.74
N LYS A 461 -15.19 6.88 -1.76
CA LYS A 461 -15.58 8.17 -1.16
C LYS A 461 -15.22 9.37 -2.05
N TYR A 462 -14.01 9.40 -2.59
CA TYR A 462 -13.48 10.58 -3.29
C TYR A 462 -13.45 10.47 -4.82
N GLU A 463 -13.51 9.26 -5.39
CA GLU A 463 -13.47 9.01 -6.83
C GLU A 463 -14.85 8.58 -7.35
N THR A 464 -15.84 9.48 -7.21
CA THR A 464 -17.26 9.13 -7.38
C THR A 464 -17.81 9.35 -8.80
N GLN A 465 -17.03 9.96 -9.68
CA GLN A 465 -17.51 10.42 -10.98
C GLN A 465 -16.78 9.75 -12.14
N THR A 466 -17.47 9.61 -13.26
CA THR A 466 -16.91 9.23 -14.57
C THR A 466 -17.27 10.31 -15.56
N VAL A 467 -16.33 10.65 -16.44
CA VAL A 467 -16.51 11.61 -17.53
C VAL A 467 -16.33 10.93 -18.88
N VAL A 468 -17.17 11.32 -19.83
CA VAL A 468 -17.08 10.92 -21.25
C VAL A 468 -17.09 12.18 -22.11
N PHE A 469 -16.15 12.27 -23.04
CA PHE A 469 -16.07 13.41 -23.97
C PHE A 469 -15.37 13.02 -25.28
N LYS A 470 -15.53 13.85 -26.31
CA LYS A 470 -14.96 13.60 -27.65
C LYS A 470 -13.96 14.68 -28.03
N VAL A 471 -12.83 14.28 -28.60
CA VAL A 471 -11.75 15.17 -29.02
C VAL A 471 -11.33 14.86 -30.46
N GLY A 472 -10.62 15.81 -31.08
CA GLY A 472 -9.93 15.60 -32.34
C GLY A 472 -8.61 14.83 -32.15
N LEU A 473 -7.58 15.20 -32.91
CA LEU A 473 -6.29 14.50 -32.91
C LEU A 473 -5.58 14.47 -31.55
N ASP A 474 -5.85 15.45 -30.67
CA ASP A 474 -5.38 15.51 -29.29
C ASP A 474 -5.67 14.23 -28.49
N GLY A 475 -6.71 13.46 -28.86
CA GLY A 475 -7.05 12.21 -28.19
C GLY A 475 -6.08 11.06 -28.41
N TYR A 476 -5.15 11.20 -29.36
CA TYR A 476 -4.07 10.24 -29.58
C TYR A 476 -2.89 10.44 -28.61
N ILE A 477 -2.79 11.61 -27.96
CA ILE A 477 -1.68 11.95 -27.05
C ILE A 477 -1.73 11.14 -25.75
N PRO A 478 -2.84 11.15 -24.98
CA PRO A 478 -2.88 10.40 -23.73
C PRO A 478 -3.13 8.90 -23.97
N GLN A 479 -2.69 8.07 -23.03
CA GLN A 479 -2.89 6.62 -23.05
C GLN A 479 -3.86 6.17 -21.94
N PRO A 480 -4.53 5.01 -22.08
CA PRO A 480 -5.26 4.39 -20.97
C PRO A 480 -4.39 4.23 -19.72
N GLY A 481 -4.97 4.41 -18.54
CA GLY A 481 -4.29 4.38 -17.25
C GLY A 481 -3.63 5.71 -16.83
N LYS A 482 -3.41 6.64 -17.76
CA LYS A 482 -2.81 7.94 -17.44
C LYS A 482 -3.81 8.95 -16.86
N ILE A 483 -3.28 9.89 -16.08
CA ILE A 483 -4.06 10.93 -15.42
C ILE A 483 -4.15 12.16 -16.32
N ILE A 484 -5.37 12.64 -16.52
CA ILE A 484 -5.68 13.88 -17.22
C ILE A 484 -6.36 14.87 -16.28
N GLU A 485 -6.28 16.15 -16.62
CA GLU A 485 -6.92 17.22 -15.87
C GLU A 485 -7.96 17.89 -16.77
N ILE A 486 -9.14 18.18 -16.21
CA ILE A 486 -10.26 18.75 -16.94
C ILE A 486 -10.63 20.09 -16.32
N ALA A 487 -10.65 21.13 -17.16
CA ALA A 487 -11.22 22.42 -16.85
C ALA A 487 -12.46 22.68 -17.71
N ASP A 488 -13.61 22.32 -17.15
CA ASP A 488 -14.91 22.64 -17.71
C ASP A 488 -15.50 23.87 -17.04
N GLN A 489 -15.40 25.01 -17.70
CA GLN A 489 -15.97 26.28 -17.24
C GLN A 489 -17.46 26.19 -16.90
N SER A 490 -18.24 25.36 -17.62
CA SER A 490 -19.68 25.23 -17.36
C SER A 490 -19.97 24.50 -16.06
N PHE A 491 -19.13 23.53 -15.70
CA PHE A 491 -19.24 22.79 -14.44
C PHE A 491 -18.66 23.60 -13.28
N ALA A 492 -17.50 24.22 -13.49
CA ALA A 492 -16.77 24.97 -12.47
C ALA A 492 -17.47 26.27 -12.07
N GLY A 493 -18.23 26.89 -12.97
CA GLY A 493 -18.89 28.20 -12.76
C GLY A 493 -17.96 29.40 -12.93
N ARG A 494 -16.71 29.18 -13.34
CA ARG A 494 -15.66 30.20 -13.52
C ARG A 494 -14.82 29.83 -14.74
N ALA A 495 -14.30 30.83 -15.45
CA ALA A 495 -13.34 30.62 -16.54
C ALA A 495 -12.00 30.10 -16.01
N ASN A 496 -11.80 28.79 -16.08
CA ASN A 496 -10.62 28.08 -15.58
C ASN A 496 -9.83 27.34 -16.67
N GLY A 497 -10.17 27.52 -17.95
CA GLY A 497 -9.42 26.94 -19.07
C GLY A 497 -9.74 27.58 -20.42
N GLY A 498 -8.81 27.48 -21.36
CA GLY A 498 -8.92 28.11 -22.68
C GLY A 498 -7.71 27.89 -23.57
N ARG A 499 -7.42 28.84 -24.48
CA ARG A 499 -6.21 28.84 -25.33
C ARG A 499 -5.34 30.08 -25.12
N ILE A 500 -4.05 29.93 -25.35
CA ILE A 500 -3.10 31.04 -25.23
C ILE A 500 -3.23 31.95 -26.45
N SER A 501 -3.32 33.26 -26.20
CA SER A 501 -3.34 34.29 -27.25
C SER A 501 -1.93 34.65 -27.72
N SER A 502 -1.01 34.91 -26.78
CA SER A 502 0.39 35.25 -27.07
C SER A 502 1.28 35.02 -25.85
N ILE A 503 2.58 34.96 -26.07
CA ILE A 503 3.60 34.71 -25.05
C ILE A 503 4.70 35.77 -25.20
N SER A 504 5.22 36.27 -24.08
CA SER A 504 6.36 37.19 -24.07
C SER A 504 7.68 36.52 -24.47
N ALA A 505 8.64 37.33 -24.90
CA ALA A 505 9.96 36.83 -25.30
C ALA A 505 10.76 36.19 -24.15
N ASP A 506 10.48 36.56 -22.90
CA ASP A 506 11.11 36.00 -21.70
C ASP A 506 10.39 34.74 -21.16
N LEU A 507 9.32 34.30 -21.84
CA LEU A 507 8.51 33.12 -21.49
C LEU A 507 7.95 33.14 -20.05
N LYS A 508 7.79 34.33 -19.47
CA LYS A 508 7.19 34.52 -18.13
C LYS A 508 5.79 35.09 -18.16
N GLN A 509 5.38 35.73 -19.25
CA GLN A 509 4.06 36.34 -19.38
C GLN A 509 3.27 35.63 -20.46
N VAL A 510 2.13 35.07 -20.06
CA VAL A 510 1.20 34.35 -20.95
C VAL A 510 -0.08 35.16 -21.03
N THR A 511 -0.43 35.60 -22.24
CA THR A 511 -1.69 36.30 -22.49
C THR A 511 -2.77 35.28 -22.84
N LEU A 512 -3.81 35.18 -22.01
CA LEU A 512 -4.93 34.25 -22.17
C LEU A 512 -5.92 34.72 -23.23
N ASP A 513 -6.88 33.89 -23.63
CA ASP A 513 -7.89 34.15 -24.68
C ASP A 513 -9.10 35.01 -24.22
N ARG A 514 -9.26 35.26 -22.92
CA ARG A 514 -10.46 35.88 -22.33
C ARG A 514 -10.17 36.74 -21.10
N ASP A 515 -11.06 37.67 -20.79
CA ASP A 515 -10.92 38.69 -19.73
C ASP A 515 -11.50 38.27 -18.37
N ASP A 516 -12.33 37.22 -18.32
CA ASP A 516 -13.07 36.78 -17.12
C ASP A 516 -12.30 35.74 -16.27
N VAL A 517 -10.98 35.62 -16.47
CA VAL A 517 -10.13 34.70 -15.71
C VAL A 517 -9.83 35.28 -14.34
N VAL A 518 -10.10 34.49 -13.30
CA VAL A 518 -9.80 34.85 -11.92
C VAL A 518 -8.75 33.89 -11.38
N CYS A 519 -7.55 34.40 -11.11
CA CYS A 519 -6.47 33.71 -10.42
C CYS A 519 -5.68 34.68 -9.53
N ARG A 520 -4.87 34.14 -8.63
CA ARG A 520 -4.09 34.88 -7.63
C ARG A 520 -2.66 34.35 -7.56
N ALA A 521 -1.79 35.11 -6.90
CA ALA A 521 -0.44 34.65 -6.61
C ALA A 521 -0.48 33.34 -5.81
N GLY A 522 0.27 32.32 -6.25
CA GLY A 522 0.28 30.98 -5.66
C GLY A 522 -0.66 29.96 -6.32
N ASP A 523 -1.56 30.39 -7.22
CA ASP A 523 -2.30 29.46 -8.09
C ASP A 523 -1.37 28.84 -9.13
N ARG A 524 -1.82 27.78 -9.81
CA ARG A 524 -1.01 27.04 -10.80
C ARG A 524 -1.59 27.20 -12.21
N LEU A 525 -0.77 27.71 -13.13
CA LEU A 525 -1.05 27.73 -14.56
C LEU A 525 -0.47 26.46 -15.20
N VAL A 526 -1.33 25.66 -15.83
CA VAL A 526 -0.95 24.43 -16.55
C VAL A 526 -1.18 24.64 -18.04
N ILE A 527 -0.19 24.36 -18.87
CA ILE A 527 -0.26 24.52 -20.33
C ILE A 527 0.11 23.21 -21.01
N ASN A 528 -0.67 22.78 -22.00
CA ASN A 528 -0.27 21.67 -22.87
C ASN A 528 0.84 22.14 -23.81
N GLY A 529 2.06 21.68 -23.59
CA GLY A 529 3.22 22.04 -24.40
C GLY A 529 3.23 21.38 -25.78
N GLU A 530 4.09 21.89 -26.65
CA GLU A 530 4.31 21.38 -28.02
C GLU A 530 4.86 19.94 -28.06
N ASP A 531 5.44 19.47 -26.96
CA ASP A 531 5.90 18.09 -26.76
C ASP A 531 4.77 17.11 -26.40
N GLY A 532 3.52 17.58 -26.38
CA GLY A 532 2.35 16.78 -25.99
C GLY A 532 2.26 16.53 -24.48
N LYS A 533 2.99 17.28 -23.65
CA LYS A 533 2.98 17.14 -22.19
C LYS A 533 2.44 18.39 -21.50
N ALA A 534 1.68 18.21 -20.43
CA ALA A 534 1.26 19.32 -19.58
C ALA A 534 2.45 19.89 -18.79
N LYS A 535 2.64 21.22 -18.84
CA LYS A 535 3.68 21.97 -18.13
C LYS A 535 3.03 22.93 -17.13
N ALA A 536 3.35 22.78 -15.85
CA ALA A 536 2.81 23.62 -14.78
C ALA A 536 3.82 24.66 -14.29
N ARG A 537 3.32 25.86 -13.95
CA ARG A 537 4.08 26.95 -13.30
C ARG A 537 3.22 27.64 -12.24
N VAL A 538 3.88 28.13 -11.20
CA VAL A 538 3.22 28.93 -10.15
C VAL A 538 3.01 30.36 -10.65
N ILE A 539 1.81 30.88 -10.43
CA ILE A 539 1.39 32.23 -10.81
C ILE A 539 1.95 33.23 -9.79
N GLU A 540 2.61 34.27 -10.29
CA GLU A 540 3.04 35.44 -9.51
C GLU A 540 1.93 36.48 -9.44
N GLY A 541 1.15 36.63 -10.51
CA GLY A 541 0.00 37.51 -10.54
C GLY A 541 -0.67 37.56 -11.92
N ILE A 542 -1.77 38.31 -11.99
CA ILE A 542 -2.54 38.54 -13.21
C ILE A 542 -2.82 40.04 -13.38
N ASN A 543 -2.66 40.55 -14.61
CA ASN A 543 -3.05 41.90 -14.99
C ASN A 543 -3.86 41.86 -16.30
N GLY A 544 -5.18 42.04 -16.18
CA GLY A 544 -6.11 41.78 -17.28
C GLY A 544 -6.00 40.33 -17.74
N ARG A 545 -5.61 40.13 -19.00
CA ARG A 545 -5.42 38.79 -19.61
C ARG A 545 -4.02 38.21 -19.42
N VAL A 546 -3.09 39.00 -18.90
CA VAL A 546 -1.67 38.63 -18.82
C VAL A 546 -1.41 37.97 -17.47
N VAL A 547 -1.18 36.66 -17.49
CA VAL A 547 -0.72 35.91 -16.32
C VAL A 547 0.80 35.91 -16.31
N THR A 548 1.38 36.32 -15.20
CA THR A 548 2.83 36.29 -14.96
C THR A 548 3.17 35.11 -14.06
N VAL A 549 4.15 34.29 -14.46
CA VAL A 549 4.60 33.12 -13.69
C VAL A 549 5.96 33.37 -13.04
N VAL A 550 6.20 32.71 -11.89
CA VAL A 550 7.42 32.89 -11.09
C VAL A 550 8.67 32.45 -11.87
N SER A 551 8.60 31.28 -12.52
CA SER A 551 9.67 30.71 -13.33
C SER A 551 9.27 30.61 -14.80
N ALA A 552 10.19 31.00 -15.69
CA ALA A 552 9.97 30.96 -17.12
C ALA A 552 9.69 29.52 -17.62
N PHE A 553 8.93 29.41 -18.70
CA PHE A 553 8.86 28.16 -19.45
C PHE A 553 10.15 27.93 -20.25
N GLU A 554 10.41 26.67 -20.62
CA GLU A 554 11.55 26.31 -21.46
C GLU A 554 11.34 26.78 -22.90
N GLU A 555 12.42 27.12 -23.60
CA GLU A 555 12.36 27.61 -24.98
C GLU A 555 11.73 26.57 -25.92
N ASN A 556 10.85 27.02 -26.81
CA ASN A 556 10.10 26.19 -27.76
C ASN A 556 9.18 25.14 -27.13
N THR A 557 8.79 25.30 -25.86
CA THR A 557 7.92 24.31 -25.20
C THR A 557 6.46 24.71 -25.08
N ILE A 558 6.18 26.00 -25.21
CA ILE A 558 4.83 26.56 -25.23
C ILE A 558 4.69 27.53 -26.41
N SER A 559 3.49 27.62 -26.97
CA SER A 559 3.15 28.43 -28.13
C SER A 559 1.75 29.05 -28.01
N SER A 560 1.47 30.04 -28.87
CA SER A 560 0.11 30.52 -29.08
C SER A 560 -0.80 29.35 -29.48
N GLN A 561 -2.07 29.41 -29.12
CA GLN A 561 -3.07 28.34 -29.33
C GLN A 561 -2.91 27.09 -28.46
N ASN A 562 -1.82 26.93 -27.71
CA ASN A 562 -1.76 25.86 -26.70
C ASN A 562 -2.88 26.04 -25.67
N VAL A 563 -3.35 24.91 -25.14
CA VAL A 563 -4.42 24.88 -24.15
C VAL A 563 -3.85 25.23 -22.79
N TRP A 564 -4.56 26.08 -22.05
CA TRP A 564 -4.22 26.42 -20.68
C TRP A 564 -5.35 26.04 -19.71
N VAL A 565 -4.96 25.76 -18.47
CA VAL A 565 -5.81 25.48 -17.32
C VAL A 565 -5.29 26.23 -16.10
N ILE A 566 -6.20 26.75 -15.29
CA ILE A 566 -5.89 27.35 -13.99
C ILE A 566 -6.39 26.39 -12.90
N ASP A 567 -5.45 25.88 -12.12
CA ASP A 567 -5.71 25.10 -10.92
C ASP A 567 -5.52 26.04 -9.72
N ALA A 568 -6.63 26.52 -9.16
CA ALA A 568 -6.65 27.59 -8.18
C ALA A 568 -6.81 27.04 -6.75
N GLN A 569 -6.30 27.79 -5.78
CA GLN A 569 -6.40 27.42 -4.36
C GLN A 569 -7.85 27.44 -3.84
N ASP A 570 -8.74 28.23 -4.45
CA ASP A 570 -10.17 28.31 -4.08
C ASP A 570 -11.10 27.52 -5.01
N LEU A 571 -10.56 26.95 -6.10
CA LEU A 571 -11.30 26.19 -7.10
C LEU A 571 -10.37 25.19 -7.79
N ALA A 572 -10.41 23.94 -7.33
CA ALA A 572 -9.56 22.89 -7.86
C ALA A 572 -10.07 22.39 -9.21
N THR A 573 -9.13 22.04 -10.08
CA THR A 573 -9.42 21.34 -11.33
C THR A 573 -9.68 19.86 -11.08
N MET A 574 -10.55 19.26 -11.89
CA MET A 574 -10.87 17.85 -11.73
C MET A 574 -9.83 16.99 -12.45
N LYS A 575 -9.30 15.98 -11.76
CA LYS A 575 -8.40 15.00 -12.35
C LYS A 575 -9.14 13.69 -12.60
N PHE A 576 -8.81 13.02 -13.69
CA PHE A 576 -9.41 11.76 -14.09
C PHE A 576 -8.35 10.78 -14.60
N ARG A 577 -8.47 9.51 -14.25
CA ARG A 577 -7.71 8.41 -14.84
C ARG A 577 -8.45 7.85 -16.05
N ILE A 578 -7.78 7.78 -17.19
CA ILE A 578 -8.37 7.25 -18.43
C ILE A 578 -8.60 5.75 -18.29
N VAL A 579 -9.83 5.32 -18.57
CA VAL A 579 -10.21 3.90 -18.61
C VAL A 579 -10.14 3.36 -20.04
N SER A 580 -10.62 4.13 -21.02
CA SER A 580 -10.62 3.72 -22.42
C SER A 580 -10.59 4.89 -23.37
N ILE A 581 -9.97 4.68 -24.52
CA ILE A 581 -9.96 5.61 -25.66
C ILE A 581 -10.45 4.84 -26.88
N ILE A 582 -11.48 5.33 -27.55
CA ILE A 582 -12.06 4.71 -28.75
C ILE A 582 -11.95 5.68 -29.91
N GLN A 583 -11.25 5.29 -30.97
CA GLN A 583 -11.15 6.05 -32.21
C GLN A 583 -12.30 5.69 -33.15
N ASN A 584 -12.91 6.69 -33.79
CA ASN A 584 -13.88 6.49 -34.86
C ASN A 584 -13.27 6.76 -36.26
N ASP A 585 -14.02 6.41 -37.31
CA ASP A 585 -13.60 6.53 -38.72
C ASP A 585 -13.31 7.98 -39.17
N LYS A 586 -13.69 8.99 -38.37
CA LYS A 586 -13.47 10.41 -38.66
C LYS A 586 -12.26 10.98 -37.93
N HIS A 587 -11.37 10.13 -37.41
CA HIS A 587 -10.23 10.54 -36.56
C HIS A 587 -10.63 11.34 -35.32
N GLN A 588 -11.83 11.09 -34.78
CA GLN A 588 -12.23 11.60 -33.47
C GLN A 588 -12.06 10.50 -32.43
N PHE A 589 -11.72 10.90 -31.21
CA PHE A 589 -11.45 10.00 -30.11
C PHE A 589 -12.47 10.27 -29.01
N GLU A 590 -13.16 9.22 -28.57
CA GLU A 590 -14.00 9.25 -27.38
C GLU A 590 -13.17 8.76 -26.19
N ILE A 591 -13.03 9.62 -25.18
CA ILE A 591 -12.28 9.34 -23.97
C ILE A 591 -13.28 9.11 -22.84
N LYS A 592 -13.13 7.97 -22.15
CA LYS A 592 -13.84 7.65 -20.90
C LYS A 592 -12.84 7.58 -19.77
N ALA A 593 -13.09 8.33 -18.69
CA ALA A 593 -12.18 8.44 -17.56
C ALA A 593 -12.93 8.48 -16.23
N VAL A 594 -12.33 7.97 -15.16
CA VAL A 594 -12.88 7.94 -13.79
C VAL A 594 -12.12 8.95 -12.94
N GLN A 595 -12.82 9.63 -12.02
CA GLN A 595 -12.26 10.65 -11.16
C GLN A 595 -11.04 10.12 -10.41
N TYR A 596 -10.05 10.98 -10.22
CA TYR A 596 -8.79 10.65 -9.59
C TYR A 596 -8.47 11.68 -8.50
N ASN A 597 -8.22 11.21 -7.28
CA ASN A 597 -7.78 12.08 -6.19
C ASN A 597 -6.37 11.68 -5.71
N PRO A 598 -5.32 12.48 -5.99
CA PRO A 598 -3.96 12.16 -5.56
C PRO A 598 -3.76 12.21 -4.03
N GLN A 599 -4.58 12.94 -3.29
CA GLN A 599 -4.46 13.01 -1.82
C GLN A 599 -4.90 11.72 -1.12
N LYS A 600 -5.56 10.80 -1.84
CA LYS A 600 -6.02 9.53 -1.25
C LYS A 600 -4.85 8.66 -0.77
N TYR A 601 -3.69 8.71 -1.43
CA TYR A 601 -2.56 7.84 -1.08
C TYR A 601 -2.01 8.16 0.31
N ASP A 602 -1.72 9.43 0.59
CA ASP A 602 -1.26 9.84 1.92
C ASP A 602 -2.34 9.64 2.99
N ALA A 603 -3.62 9.79 2.63
CA ALA A 603 -4.74 9.48 3.51
C ALA A 603 -4.84 7.97 3.85
N ILE A 604 -4.43 7.10 2.93
CA ILE A 604 -4.39 5.64 3.14
C ILE A 604 -3.17 5.25 3.97
N ASP A 605 -1.99 5.79 3.68
CA ASP A 605 -0.75 5.34 4.31
C ASP A 605 -0.48 6.02 5.66
N TYR A 606 -0.75 7.32 5.76
CA TYR A 606 -0.39 8.15 6.92
C TYR A 606 -1.62 8.66 7.68
N GLY A 607 -2.83 8.36 7.22
CA GLY A 607 -4.06 8.92 7.80
C GLY A 607 -4.17 10.43 7.60
N ALA A 608 -3.50 10.98 6.58
CA ALA A 608 -3.54 12.41 6.26
C ALA A 608 -4.99 12.87 5.99
N TYR A 609 -5.31 14.07 6.48
CA TYR A 609 -6.59 14.71 6.17
C TYR A 609 -6.60 15.17 4.71
N ILE A 610 -7.68 14.87 3.99
CA ILE A 610 -7.88 15.33 2.62
C ILE A 610 -8.64 16.66 2.68
N ASP A 611 -7.97 17.71 2.23
CA ASP A 611 -8.60 19.03 2.06
C ASP A 611 -9.39 19.05 0.74
N GLU A 612 -10.71 19.03 0.82
CA GLU A 612 -11.60 19.09 -0.34
C GLU A 612 -11.77 20.53 -0.82
N ILE A 613 -10.85 20.98 -1.67
CA ILE A 613 -11.02 22.24 -2.39
C ILE A 613 -12.24 22.10 -3.32
N PRO A 614 -13.20 23.04 -3.31
CA PRO A 614 -14.36 22.98 -4.18
C PRO A 614 -13.98 22.85 -5.65
N ILE A 615 -14.66 21.96 -6.38
CA ILE A 615 -14.51 21.80 -7.85
C ILE A 615 -15.53 22.63 -8.65
N THR A 616 -16.45 23.29 -7.95
CA THR A 616 -17.44 24.20 -8.53
C THR A 616 -17.75 25.33 -7.55
N ILE A 617 -17.87 26.54 -8.07
CA ILE A 617 -18.41 27.69 -7.32
C ILE A 617 -19.92 27.86 -7.53
N VAL A 618 -20.51 27.06 -8.43
CA VAL A 618 -21.95 27.03 -8.61
C VAL A 618 -22.54 26.34 -7.39
N ASN A 619 -23.15 27.14 -6.51
CA ASN A 619 -23.89 26.61 -5.38
C ASN A 619 -25.36 26.40 -5.81
N PRO A 620 -25.81 25.16 -6.05
CA PRO A 620 -27.19 24.91 -6.42
C PRO A 620 -28.17 25.21 -5.28
N ASP A 621 -27.71 25.22 -4.02
CA ASP A 621 -28.56 25.32 -2.82
C ASP A 621 -28.82 26.77 -2.37
N MET A 622 -28.20 27.76 -3.00
CA MET A 622 -28.31 29.16 -2.60
C MET A 622 -28.63 30.07 -3.78
N GLN A 623 -29.76 30.78 -3.69
CA GLN A 623 -30.15 31.81 -4.65
C GLN A 623 -29.74 33.20 -4.13
N PRO A 624 -28.87 33.95 -4.85
CA PRO A 624 -28.58 35.34 -4.51
C PRO A 624 -29.84 36.21 -4.51
N ALA A 625 -29.91 37.15 -3.57
CA ALA A 625 -30.97 38.17 -3.53
C ALA A 625 -30.77 39.23 -4.62
N VAL A 626 -31.82 39.98 -4.95
CA VAL A 626 -31.70 41.12 -5.87
C VAL A 626 -30.83 42.20 -5.24
N GLU A 627 -30.00 42.88 -6.03
CA GLU A 627 -29.02 43.83 -5.52
C GLU A 627 -29.67 45.08 -4.90
N SER A 628 -30.77 45.56 -5.48
CA SER A 628 -31.50 46.73 -4.99
C SER A 628 -32.96 46.74 -5.47
N VAL A 629 -33.78 47.58 -4.84
CA VAL A 629 -35.19 47.79 -5.21
C VAL A 629 -35.46 49.28 -5.29
N SER A 630 -35.99 49.74 -6.42
CA SER A 630 -36.36 51.12 -6.66
C SER A 630 -37.88 51.31 -6.71
N LEU A 631 -38.34 52.48 -6.27
CA LEU A 631 -39.73 52.91 -6.31
C LEU A 631 -39.81 54.25 -7.05
N SER A 632 -40.71 54.35 -8.02
CA SER A 632 -41.03 55.60 -8.72
C SER A 632 -42.53 55.70 -8.99
N THR A 633 -43.00 56.85 -9.45
CA THR A 633 -44.41 57.07 -9.81
C THR A 633 -44.52 57.83 -11.13
N TYR A 634 -45.57 57.55 -11.90
CA TYR A 634 -45.97 58.36 -13.05
C TYR A 634 -47.50 58.46 -13.12
N ASP A 635 -48.00 59.48 -13.80
CA ASP A 635 -49.43 59.74 -13.95
C ASP A 635 -49.95 59.22 -15.30
N LYS A 636 -51.10 58.55 -15.27
CA LYS A 636 -51.83 58.06 -16.45
C LYS A 636 -53.25 58.63 -16.45
N ILE A 637 -53.69 59.19 -17.58
CA ILE A 637 -55.05 59.72 -17.72
C ILE A 637 -55.93 58.64 -18.35
N GLU A 638 -56.97 58.21 -17.63
CA GLU A 638 -57.92 57.20 -18.10
C GLU A 638 -59.35 57.71 -17.88
N GLN A 639 -60.16 57.77 -18.95
CA GLN A 639 -61.54 58.29 -18.93
C GLN A 639 -61.71 59.69 -18.30
N GLY A 640 -60.70 60.57 -18.45
CA GLY A 640 -60.72 61.93 -17.91
C GLY A 640 -60.33 62.05 -16.42
N MET A 641 -59.87 60.97 -15.80
CA MET A 641 -59.32 60.95 -14.43
C MET A 641 -57.80 60.76 -14.45
N ASN A 642 -57.08 61.51 -13.62
CA ASN A 642 -55.65 61.29 -13.37
C ASN A 642 -55.48 60.13 -12.38
N ILE A 643 -54.73 59.09 -12.77
CA ILE A 643 -54.39 57.90 -11.98
C ILE A 643 -52.88 57.88 -11.79
N ALA A 644 -52.42 57.99 -10.54
CA ALA A 644 -51.01 57.81 -10.21
C ALA A 644 -50.68 56.31 -10.16
N VAL A 645 -49.57 55.91 -10.80
CA VAL A 645 -49.09 54.54 -10.92
C VAL A 645 -47.70 54.42 -10.31
N MET A 646 -47.54 53.56 -9.30
CA MET A 646 -46.25 53.24 -8.72
C MET A 646 -45.54 52.16 -9.54
N VAL A 647 -44.26 52.36 -9.84
CA VAL A 647 -43.38 51.38 -10.49
C VAL A 647 -42.37 50.88 -9.47
N ILE A 648 -42.33 49.56 -9.27
CA ILE A 648 -41.34 48.87 -8.46
C ILE A 648 -40.38 48.18 -9.42
N GLY A 649 -39.08 48.49 -9.35
CA GLY A 649 -38.05 47.94 -10.25
C GLY A 649 -36.84 47.36 -9.52
N TRP A 650 -36.17 46.37 -10.13
CA TRP A 650 -34.95 45.74 -9.59
C TRP A 650 -34.05 45.16 -10.71
N PRO A 651 -32.72 45.10 -10.52
CA PRO A 651 -31.81 44.41 -11.43
C PRO A 651 -32.01 42.88 -11.36
N GLN A 652 -31.67 42.17 -12.45
CA GLN A 652 -31.79 40.71 -12.51
C GLN A 652 -30.83 40.04 -11.54
N ALA A 653 -31.35 39.20 -10.64
CA ALA A 653 -30.53 38.38 -9.76
C ALA A 653 -29.93 37.20 -10.56
N GLN A 654 -28.64 36.90 -10.30
CA GLN A 654 -27.94 35.81 -10.96
C GLN A 654 -28.66 34.47 -10.71
N GLY A 655 -28.96 33.71 -11.77
CA GLY A 655 -29.63 32.41 -11.68
C GLY A 655 -31.15 32.45 -11.40
N ALA A 656 -31.74 33.63 -11.21
CA ALA A 656 -33.17 33.77 -10.92
C ALA A 656 -34.02 33.68 -12.19
N VAL A 657 -35.10 32.88 -12.15
CA VAL A 657 -36.08 32.72 -13.23
C VAL A 657 -37.40 33.43 -12.95
N ARG A 658 -37.71 33.71 -11.67
CA ARG A 658 -38.94 34.39 -11.24
C ARG A 658 -38.74 35.16 -9.93
N TYR A 659 -39.62 36.12 -9.68
CA TYR A 659 -39.58 37.02 -8.53
C TYR A 659 -40.93 37.09 -7.83
N GLN A 660 -40.89 37.17 -6.50
CA GLN A 660 -42.03 37.49 -5.65
C GLN A 660 -41.90 38.94 -5.16
N VAL A 661 -42.89 39.77 -5.48
CA VAL A 661 -42.93 41.19 -5.06
C VAL A 661 -43.99 41.39 -3.98
N GLU A 662 -43.63 42.15 -2.94
CA GLU A 662 -44.53 42.61 -1.89
C GLU A 662 -44.32 44.10 -1.63
N TRP A 663 -45.38 44.85 -1.33
CA TRP A 663 -45.28 46.28 -1.01
C TRP A 663 -46.21 46.71 0.12
N ARG A 664 -45.93 47.85 0.76
CA ARG A 664 -46.76 48.46 1.81
C ARG A 664 -46.72 49.99 1.75
N LYS A 665 -47.74 50.65 2.32
CA LYS A 665 -47.86 52.11 2.49
C LYS A 665 -47.95 52.45 3.98
N ASP A 666 -47.25 53.50 4.42
CA ASP A 666 -47.32 54.07 5.79
C ASP A 666 -47.34 53.00 6.90
N ASP A 667 -46.39 52.06 6.84
CA ASP A 667 -46.24 50.94 7.79
C ASP A 667 -47.45 49.99 7.95
N CYS A 668 -48.36 49.97 6.97
CA CYS A 668 -49.45 48.98 6.91
C CYS A 668 -48.93 47.56 6.56
N SER A 669 -49.85 46.59 6.53
CA SER A 669 -49.56 45.20 6.13
C SER A 669 -48.99 45.08 4.72
N TRP A 670 -48.10 44.10 4.52
CA TRP A 670 -47.55 43.76 3.21
C TRP A 670 -48.62 43.20 2.27
N ILE A 671 -48.68 43.75 1.06
CA ILE A 671 -49.54 43.32 -0.03
C ILE A 671 -48.70 42.51 -1.01
N LYS A 672 -49.07 41.24 -1.22
CA LYS A 672 -48.35 40.28 -2.06
C LYS A 672 -48.87 40.26 -3.48
N MET A 673 -47.97 40.44 -4.45
CA MET A 673 -48.29 40.39 -5.88
C MET A 673 -48.14 38.98 -6.45
N PRO A 674 -48.71 38.66 -7.63
CA PRO A 674 -48.40 37.43 -8.35
C PRO A 674 -46.90 37.31 -8.66
N LEU A 675 -46.40 36.08 -8.78
CA LEU A 675 -45.04 35.82 -9.24
C LEU A 675 -44.84 36.35 -10.67
N THR A 676 -43.69 36.98 -10.92
CA THR A 676 -43.37 37.58 -12.22
C THR A 676 -41.99 37.15 -12.70
N GLY A 677 -41.83 36.96 -14.01
CA GLY A 677 -40.54 36.79 -14.67
C GLY A 677 -39.88 38.11 -15.09
N ASN A 678 -40.60 39.22 -14.95
CA ASN A 678 -40.11 40.56 -15.30
C ASN A 678 -39.30 41.18 -14.14
N ASN A 679 -38.54 42.22 -14.46
CA ASN A 679 -37.72 42.99 -13.53
C ASN A 679 -38.41 44.25 -12.96
N SER A 680 -39.69 44.43 -13.27
CA SER A 680 -40.52 45.49 -12.73
C SER A 680 -41.98 45.06 -12.62
N ILE A 681 -42.73 45.75 -11.75
CA ILE A 681 -44.18 45.66 -11.66
C ILE A 681 -44.79 47.04 -11.42
N GLU A 682 -46.00 47.25 -11.94
CA GLU A 682 -46.75 48.49 -11.83
C GLU A 682 -47.99 48.30 -10.95
N VAL A 683 -48.26 49.28 -10.09
CA VAL A 683 -49.39 49.32 -9.17
C VAL A 683 -50.17 50.61 -9.42
N GLU A 684 -51.35 50.51 -10.03
CA GLU A 684 -52.19 51.66 -10.38
C GLU A 684 -53.01 52.18 -9.17
N GLY A 685 -53.34 53.48 -9.19
CA GLY A 685 -54.27 54.10 -8.22
C GLY A 685 -53.64 54.44 -6.86
N VAL A 686 -52.33 54.71 -6.82
CA VAL A 686 -51.64 55.04 -5.57
C VAL A 686 -51.96 56.45 -5.05
N TYR A 687 -52.13 56.60 -3.74
CA TYR A 687 -52.30 57.91 -3.08
C TYR A 687 -50.97 58.45 -2.57
N SER A 688 -50.92 59.75 -2.28
CA SER A 688 -49.76 60.35 -1.62
C SER A 688 -49.43 59.64 -0.30
N GLY A 689 -48.17 59.26 -0.09
CA GLY A 689 -47.71 58.58 1.13
C GLY A 689 -46.34 57.93 0.99
N ASN A 690 -45.86 57.29 2.06
CA ASN A 690 -44.57 56.61 2.12
C ASN A 690 -44.72 55.13 1.74
N TYR A 691 -44.05 54.69 0.68
CA TYR A 691 -44.11 53.33 0.16
C TYR A 691 -42.80 52.58 0.41
N GLN A 692 -42.92 51.26 0.62
CA GLN A 692 -41.79 50.35 0.69
C GLN A 692 -42.13 49.04 -0.03
N ALA A 693 -41.18 48.50 -0.78
CA ALA A 693 -41.30 47.20 -1.44
C ALA A 693 -40.21 46.22 -0.98
N ARG A 694 -40.48 44.92 -1.11
CA ARG A 694 -39.47 43.87 -0.98
C ARG A 694 -39.61 42.84 -2.10
N ILE A 695 -38.47 42.30 -2.54
CA ILE A 695 -38.41 41.31 -3.62
C ILE A 695 -37.62 40.09 -3.17
N THR A 696 -38.17 38.91 -3.47
CA THR A 696 -37.51 37.61 -3.30
C THR A 696 -37.30 36.96 -4.67
N ALA A 697 -36.06 36.55 -4.97
CA ALA A 697 -35.72 35.86 -6.21
C ALA A 697 -35.83 34.35 -6.04
N PHE A 698 -36.19 33.64 -7.11
CA PHE A 698 -36.26 32.18 -7.14
C PHE A 698 -35.44 31.62 -8.30
N SER A 699 -34.63 30.60 -8.02
CA SER A 699 -33.88 29.85 -9.02
C SER A 699 -34.77 28.92 -9.83
N ALA A 700 -34.24 28.32 -10.91
CA ALA A 700 -34.93 27.28 -11.68
C ALA A 700 -35.23 26.00 -10.86
N PHE A 701 -34.56 25.81 -9.72
CA PHE A 701 -34.77 24.71 -8.79
C PHE A 701 -35.69 25.09 -7.61
N ASP A 702 -36.44 26.19 -7.74
CA ASP A 702 -37.37 26.73 -6.74
C ASP A 702 -36.76 27.16 -5.40
N ILE A 703 -35.45 27.42 -5.39
CA ILE A 703 -34.75 27.93 -4.19
C ILE A 703 -34.93 29.44 -4.10
N ALA A 704 -35.38 29.91 -2.94
CA ALA A 704 -35.65 31.32 -2.67
C ALA A 704 -34.41 32.04 -2.11
N SER A 705 -34.22 33.29 -2.51
CA SER A 705 -33.27 34.20 -1.87
C SER A 705 -33.80 34.74 -0.53
N LEU A 706 -32.96 35.46 0.20
CA LEU A 706 -33.45 36.42 1.20
C LEU A 706 -34.18 37.58 0.50
N PRO A 707 -35.20 38.21 1.14
CA PRO A 707 -35.89 39.36 0.56
C PRO A 707 -35.05 40.63 0.63
N THR A 708 -34.91 41.34 -0.48
CA THR A 708 -34.29 42.68 -0.54
C THR A 708 -35.35 43.75 -0.41
N TYR A 709 -35.11 44.76 0.43
CA TYR A 709 -36.04 45.86 0.69
C TYR A 709 -35.64 47.12 -0.09
N SER A 710 -36.64 47.90 -0.52
CA SER A 710 -36.43 49.27 -0.98
C SER A 710 -36.22 50.22 0.19
N SER A 711 -35.65 51.39 -0.09
CA SER A 711 -35.83 52.56 0.79
C SER A 711 -37.30 52.93 0.86
N VAL A 712 -37.69 53.56 1.97
CA VAL A 712 -39.02 54.16 2.10
C VAL A 712 -39.08 55.40 1.21
N THR A 713 -39.97 55.42 0.23
CA THR A 713 -40.06 56.49 -0.79
C THR A 713 -41.42 57.16 -0.74
N ALA A 714 -41.43 58.49 -0.61
CA ALA A 714 -42.65 59.28 -0.67
C ALA A 714 -43.11 59.45 -2.14
N LEU A 715 -44.33 59.00 -2.45
CA LEU A 715 -44.95 59.15 -3.77
C LEU A 715 -46.14 60.13 -3.68
N LEU A 716 -46.50 60.81 -4.77
CA LEU A 716 -47.59 61.80 -4.86
C LEU A 716 -48.78 61.24 -5.66
N GLY A 717 -50.03 61.44 -5.17
CA GLY A 717 -51.31 61.00 -5.77
C GLY A 717 -52.48 62.02 -5.58
N LYS A 718 -53.76 61.58 -5.65
CA LYS A 718 -55.00 62.42 -5.72
C LYS A 718 -55.40 63.18 -4.41
N ASN A 719 -56.05 64.37 -4.50
CA ASN A 719 -56.42 65.27 -3.36
C ASN A 719 -57.78 66.07 -3.52
N GLY A 720 -58.67 66.22 -2.49
CA GLY A 720 -59.90 67.10 -2.46
C GLY A 720 -61.04 66.76 -1.43
N THR A 721 -61.91 67.72 -0.98
CA THR A 721 -62.99 67.55 0.07
C THR A 721 -64.47 67.71 -0.42
N PRO A 722 -65.51 67.19 0.29
CA PRO A 722 -66.94 67.22 -0.14
C PRO A 722 -67.70 68.55 0.07
N PRO A 723 -68.85 68.80 -0.61
CA PRO A 723 -69.62 70.06 -0.51
C PRO A 723 -70.53 70.18 0.74
N ALA A 724 -71.10 71.37 0.97
CA ALA A 724 -72.01 71.69 2.08
C ALA A 724 -73.41 71.06 1.93
N LEU A 725 -74.11 70.82 3.05
CA LEU A 725 -75.52 70.39 3.08
C LEU A 725 -76.47 71.49 2.57
N ALA A 726 -77.57 71.13 1.90
CA ALA A 726 -78.46 72.12 1.29
C ALA A 726 -79.46 72.74 2.27
N ASN A 727 -80.02 71.96 3.21
CA ASN A 727 -80.92 72.47 4.26
C ASN A 727 -81.00 71.50 5.46
N LEU A 728 -81.31 72.02 6.65
CA LEU A 728 -81.57 71.29 7.91
C LEU A 728 -82.76 71.94 8.64
N ALA A 729 -83.71 71.16 9.14
CA ALA A 729 -84.91 71.58 9.88
C ALA A 729 -85.11 70.74 11.17
N ALA A 730 -85.74 71.34 12.20
CA ALA A 730 -86.04 70.68 13.48
C ALA A 730 -87.45 71.03 13.99
N THR A 731 -88.17 70.04 14.54
CA THR A 731 -89.56 70.15 15.05
C THR A 731 -89.71 69.47 16.41
N GLY A 732 -90.38 70.10 17.38
CA GLY A 732 -90.60 69.53 18.72
C GLY A 732 -91.75 68.53 18.80
N ILE A 733 -91.54 67.39 19.46
CA ILE A 733 -92.53 66.33 19.74
C ILE A 733 -92.59 66.03 21.26
N LEU A 734 -93.57 65.25 21.73
CA LEU A 734 -93.71 64.92 23.16
C LEU A 734 -92.45 64.21 23.67
N PHE A 735 -91.77 64.81 24.65
CA PHE A 735 -90.46 64.37 25.15
C PHE A 735 -89.41 64.10 24.04
N GLY A 736 -89.43 64.87 22.94
CA GLY A 736 -88.50 64.64 21.83
C GLY A 736 -88.42 65.76 20.79
N ILE A 737 -87.51 65.62 19.81
CA ILE A 737 -87.35 66.51 18.65
C ILE A 737 -87.13 65.66 17.39
N GLN A 738 -87.81 65.99 16.30
CA GLN A 738 -87.64 65.43 14.96
C GLN A 738 -86.75 66.34 14.09
N LEU A 739 -85.75 65.77 13.42
CA LEU A 739 -84.83 66.45 12.50
C LEU A 739 -85.02 65.98 11.07
N GLU A 740 -84.85 66.88 10.09
CA GLU A 740 -84.98 66.61 8.66
C GLU A 740 -83.94 67.41 7.85
N TRP A 741 -83.33 66.83 6.81
CA TRP A 741 -82.28 67.48 6.00
C TRP A 741 -82.25 67.09 4.52
N ILE A 742 -81.65 67.94 3.67
CA ILE A 742 -81.64 67.82 2.20
C ILE A 742 -80.21 67.93 1.63
N PHE A 743 -79.85 67.07 0.66
CA PHE A 743 -78.57 67.07 -0.05
C PHE A 743 -78.54 68.07 -1.24
N PRO A 744 -77.37 68.66 -1.59
CA PRO A 744 -77.27 69.57 -2.73
C PRO A 744 -77.43 68.85 -4.08
N ALA A 745 -78.00 69.54 -5.07
CA ALA A 745 -78.34 68.95 -6.38
C ALA A 745 -77.13 68.50 -7.23
N LYS A 746 -75.90 68.93 -6.89
CA LYS A 746 -74.64 68.50 -7.52
C LYS A 746 -73.55 68.32 -6.45
N GLY A 747 -72.69 67.31 -6.64
CA GLY A 747 -71.47 67.12 -5.85
C GLY A 747 -71.60 66.29 -4.56
N ALA A 748 -72.78 65.76 -4.22
CA ALA A 748 -72.98 64.94 -3.02
C ALA A 748 -73.06 63.42 -3.28
N LEU A 749 -72.84 62.97 -4.52
CA LEU A 749 -72.98 61.55 -4.92
C LEU A 749 -71.92 60.62 -4.28
N ASP A 750 -70.80 61.19 -3.85
CA ASP A 750 -69.69 60.49 -3.16
C ASP A 750 -69.84 60.50 -1.63
N THR A 751 -70.91 61.09 -1.08
CA THR A 751 -71.20 61.12 0.36
C THR A 751 -71.44 59.71 0.91
N ALA A 752 -70.77 59.37 2.01
CA ALA A 752 -71.10 58.20 2.83
C ALA A 752 -72.05 58.55 3.98
N HIS A 753 -71.80 59.64 4.70
CA HIS A 753 -72.53 59.98 5.92
C HIS A 753 -72.82 61.48 6.05
N THR A 754 -73.94 61.82 6.71
CA THR A 754 -74.25 63.14 7.25
C THR A 754 -73.95 63.15 8.75
N GLU A 755 -73.03 63.99 9.19
CA GLU A 755 -72.75 64.21 10.61
C GLU A 755 -73.65 65.33 11.14
N ILE A 756 -74.35 65.10 12.26
CA ILE A 756 -75.17 66.10 12.93
C ILE A 756 -74.66 66.32 14.34
N ARG A 757 -74.61 67.58 14.76
CA ARG A 757 -74.26 68.01 16.12
C ARG A 757 -75.44 68.71 16.78
N VAL A 758 -75.48 68.62 18.10
CA VAL A 758 -76.48 69.25 18.96
C VAL A 758 -75.80 70.11 20.01
N SER A 759 -76.45 71.22 20.38
CA SER A 759 -76.04 72.10 21.46
C SER A 759 -77.27 72.65 22.19
N PRO A 760 -77.22 72.95 23.50
CA PRO A 760 -78.33 73.60 24.21
C PRO A 760 -78.63 75.03 23.74
N ASP A 761 -77.62 75.76 23.25
CA ASP A 761 -77.71 77.20 22.93
C ASP A 761 -77.13 77.57 21.55
N GLY A 762 -76.50 76.62 20.84
CA GLY A 762 -75.84 76.81 19.56
C GLY A 762 -74.40 77.35 19.65
N VAL A 763 -73.84 77.51 20.85
CA VAL A 763 -72.51 78.12 21.07
C VAL A 763 -71.64 77.29 22.03
N SER A 764 -72.24 76.73 23.08
CA SER A 764 -71.57 75.96 24.12
C SER A 764 -72.04 74.50 24.14
N ASN A 765 -71.25 73.62 24.74
CA ASN A 765 -71.58 72.19 24.91
C ASN A 765 -72.01 71.49 23.59
N ILE A 766 -71.33 71.80 22.49
CA ILE A 766 -71.57 71.20 21.18
C ILE A 766 -71.09 69.74 21.20
N SER A 767 -72.00 68.80 21.00
CA SER A 767 -71.71 67.36 20.92
C SER A 767 -72.22 66.76 19.62
N THR A 768 -71.59 65.70 19.14
CA THR A 768 -72.07 64.95 17.98
C THR A 768 -73.30 64.13 18.35
N LEU A 769 -74.41 64.40 17.68
CA LEU A 769 -75.65 63.67 17.82
C LEU A 769 -75.56 62.30 17.12
N GLY A 770 -74.97 62.27 15.93
CA GLY A 770 -74.78 61.02 15.19
C GLY A 770 -74.28 61.20 13.75
N LEU A 771 -73.93 60.07 13.13
CA LEU A 771 -73.60 59.92 11.72
C LEU A 771 -74.71 59.12 11.03
N PHE A 772 -75.30 59.69 9.98
CA PHE A 772 -76.41 59.09 9.25
C PHE A 772 -75.99 58.73 7.84
N ALA A 773 -76.10 57.46 7.43
CA ALA A 773 -75.66 57.01 6.11
C ALA A 773 -76.48 57.65 4.96
N TYR A 774 -75.82 58.02 3.86
CA TYR A 774 -76.50 58.51 2.66
C TYR A 774 -77.38 57.42 2.02
N PRO A 775 -78.64 57.69 1.60
CA PRO A 775 -79.32 58.99 1.56
C PRO A 775 -80.37 59.17 2.69
N THR A 776 -80.00 58.93 3.95
CA THR A 776 -80.89 59.24 5.09
C THR A 776 -81.12 60.75 5.17
N THR A 777 -82.37 61.16 5.44
CA THR A 777 -82.80 62.57 5.46
C THR A 777 -83.61 62.97 6.69
N THR A 778 -83.83 62.08 7.67
CA THR A 778 -84.59 62.38 8.89
C THR A 778 -84.13 61.56 10.09
N HIS A 779 -84.31 62.10 11.30
CA HIS A 779 -84.03 61.41 12.57
C HIS A 779 -84.88 61.95 13.73
N ASN A 780 -85.41 61.06 14.59
CA ASN A 780 -86.17 61.43 15.78
C ASN A 780 -85.38 61.19 17.06
N ILE A 781 -85.29 62.21 17.90
CA ILE A 781 -84.71 62.18 19.24
C ILE A 781 -85.88 62.10 20.24
N GLN A 782 -85.89 61.10 21.11
CA GLN A 782 -86.93 60.90 22.14
C GLN A 782 -86.29 60.79 23.54
N GLY A 783 -87.10 60.86 24.60
CA GLY A 783 -86.63 60.81 25.99
C GLY A 783 -86.04 62.12 26.51
N LEU A 784 -86.32 63.23 25.83
CA LEU A 784 -85.91 64.58 26.23
C LEU A 784 -86.86 65.16 27.28
N GLN A 785 -86.33 66.07 28.13
CA GLN A 785 -87.16 66.79 29.10
C GLN A 785 -88.27 67.60 28.40
N PRO A 786 -89.44 67.78 29.03
CA PRO A 786 -90.51 68.61 28.47
C PRO A 786 -90.09 70.09 28.42
N ASN A 787 -90.52 70.79 27.37
CA ASN A 787 -90.22 72.22 27.13
C ASN A 787 -88.72 72.57 27.01
N LEU A 788 -87.91 71.61 26.56
CA LEU A 788 -86.47 71.74 26.36
C LEU A 788 -86.16 72.24 24.94
N LYS A 789 -85.43 73.34 24.82
CA LYS A 789 -84.97 73.90 23.54
C LYS A 789 -83.54 73.41 23.22
N LEU A 790 -83.33 72.90 22.01
CA LEU A 790 -82.03 72.44 21.52
C LEU A 790 -81.73 72.99 20.12
N TYR A 791 -80.44 73.17 19.83
CA TYR A 791 -79.89 73.68 18.57
C TYR A 791 -79.14 72.58 17.82
N PHE A 792 -79.21 72.58 16.48
CA PHE A 792 -78.60 71.57 15.61
C PHE A 792 -77.90 72.17 14.39
N GLN A 793 -76.80 71.55 13.95
CA GLN A 793 -76.12 71.81 12.66
C GLN A 793 -75.61 70.49 12.03
N ALA A 794 -75.41 70.45 10.72
CA ALA A 794 -75.01 69.23 9.99
C ALA A 794 -73.90 69.46 8.94
N ARG A 795 -73.18 68.40 8.53
CA ARG A 795 -72.22 68.40 7.40
C ARG A 795 -72.14 67.05 6.69
N LEU A 796 -71.54 67.00 5.50
CA LEU A 796 -71.33 65.77 4.72
C LEU A 796 -69.92 65.18 4.90
N ILE A 797 -69.82 63.85 4.86
CA ILE A 797 -68.57 63.07 4.86
C ILE A 797 -68.60 62.10 3.68
N ASP A 798 -67.55 62.05 2.85
CA ASP A 798 -67.48 61.12 1.71
C ASP A 798 -67.15 59.66 2.11
N ARG A 799 -67.28 58.74 1.15
CA ARG A 799 -66.96 57.29 1.31
C ARG A 799 -65.50 56.98 1.64
N LEU A 800 -64.62 57.96 1.57
CA LEU A 800 -63.19 57.82 1.85
C LEU A 800 -62.78 58.57 3.13
N GLY A 801 -63.72 59.22 3.83
CA GLY A 801 -63.55 59.83 5.15
C GLY A 801 -63.29 61.34 5.18
N ASN A 802 -63.33 62.03 4.04
CA ASN A 802 -63.11 63.49 4.00
C ASN A 802 -64.36 64.25 4.44
N VAL A 803 -64.19 65.37 5.16
CA VAL A 803 -65.28 66.13 5.80
C VAL A 803 -65.56 67.46 5.09
N GLY A 804 -66.83 67.74 4.82
CA GLY A 804 -67.31 69.00 4.24
C GLY A 804 -67.59 70.09 5.30
N PRO A 805 -68.00 71.30 4.86
CA PRO A 805 -68.34 72.41 5.75
C PRO A 805 -69.68 72.21 6.48
N TRP A 806 -69.84 72.86 7.63
CA TRP A 806 -71.06 72.83 8.46
C TRP A 806 -72.16 73.76 7.93
N THR A 807 -73.42 73.40 8.18
CA THR A 807 -74.57 74.31 8.07
C THR A 807 -74.63 75.31 9.22
N ASP A 808 -75.46 76.34 9.07
CA ASP A 808 -75.85 77.21 10.19
C ASP A 808 -76.66 76.44 11.25
N TRP A 809 -76.72 76.99 12.47
CA TRP A 809 -77.47 76.43 13.59
C TRP A 809 -78.98 76.72 13.47
N ILE A 810 -79.79 75.68 13.66
CA ILE A 810 -81.25 75.75 13.78
C ILE A 810 -81.71 75.27 15.16
N ASN A 811 -82.98 75.46 15.57
CA ASN A 811 -83.46 75.01 16.89
C ASN A 811 -84.93 74.59 16.92
N ALA A 812 -85.29 73.75 17.91
CA ALA A 812 -86.66 73.34 18.23
C ALA A 812 -86.83 73.12 19.75
N THR A 813 -88.08 73.14 20.24
CA THR A 813 -88.42 72.95 21.67
C THR A 813 -89.37 71.77 21.86
N THR A 814 -89.07 70.83 22.78
CA THR A 814 -89.89 69.62 23.04
C THR A 814 -91.28 69.96 23.60
N SER A 815 -92.27 69.10 23.34
CA SER A 815 -93.64 69.25 23.88
C SER A 815 -93.79 68.64 25.29
N ALA A 816 -94.70 69.19 26.10
CA ALA A 816 -94.86 68.95 27.55
C ALA A 816 -96.28 68.54 27.99
N ASP A 817 -97.04 67.85 27.13
CA ASP A 817 -98.42 67.46 27.43
C ASP A 817 -98.49 66.39 28.55
N ALA A 818 -99.04 66.77 29.71
CA ALA A 818 -99.08 65.97 30.93
C ALA A 818 -99.99 64.72 30.85
N SER A 819 -100.92 64.68 29.90
CA SER A 819 -101.90 63.60 29.73
C SER A 819 -101.24 62.25 29.37
N ALA A 820 -100.16 62.31 28.59
CA ALA A 820 -99.48 61.14 28.04
C ALA A 820 -98.40 60.54 28.98
N VAL A 821 -98.12 61.20 30.11
CA VAL A 821 -97.05 60.83 31.06
C VAL A 821 -97.58 59.92 32.18
N LEU A 822 -98.85 60.09 32.58
CA LEU A 822 -99.47 59.34 33.68
C LEU A 822 -99.67 57.84 33.37
N ASP A 823 -99.88 57.47 32.09
CA ASP A 823 -100.09 56.07 31.68
C ASP A 823 -98.80 55.22 31.74
N ILE A 824 -97.63 55.85 31.68
CA ILE A 824 -96.33 55.16 31.63
C ILE A 824 -95.82 54.76 33.02
N LEU A 825 -96.29 55.41 34.09
CA LEU A 825 -95.71 55.31 35.44
C LEU A 825 -96.49 54.46 36.45
N SER A 826 -97.58 53.81 36.05
CA SER A 826 -98.34 52.93 36.93
C SER A 826 -97.59 51.60 37.20
N GLY A 827 -97.17 51.40 38.47
CA GLY A 827 -96.82 50.08 39.02
C GLY A 827 -95.37 49.60 38.93
N LYS A 828 -94.39 50.48 38.64
CA LYS A 828 -93.05 50.02 38.19
C LYS A 828 -91.84 50.12 39.14
N ILE A 829 -91.85 50.75 40.33
CA ILE A 829 -90.69 50.69 41.27
C ILE A 829 -91.12 50.73 42.77
N THR A 830 -90.53 49.85 43.59
CA THR A 830 -90.72 49.73 45.06
C THR A 830 -89.41 49.90 45.85
N GLU A 831 -89.52 50.05 47.17
CA GLU A 831 -88.53 50.56 48.13
C GLU A 831 -87.17 49.82 48.20
N SER A 832 -87.06 48.57 47.71
CA SER A 832 -85.80 47.80 47.79
C SER A 832 -84.78 48.08 46.68
N GLN A 833 -85.19 48.67 45.55
CA GLN A 833 -84.29 48.95 44.42
C GLN A 833 -83.46 50.24 44.61
N LEU A 834 -83.80 51.08 45.59
CA LEU A 834 -83.15 52.38 45.81
C LEU A 834 -81.91 52.31 46.72
N HIS A 835 -81.59 51.15 47.31
CA HIS A 835 -80.53 51.03 48.31
C HIS A 835 -79.14 50.67 47.74
N GLN A 836 -79.05 49.96 46.61
CA GLN A 836 -77.77 49.45 46.10
C GLN A 836 -76.93 50.49 45.32
N ASP A 837 -77.57 51.42 44.60
CA ASP A 837 -76.85 52.30 43.65
C ASP A 837 -76.17 53.53 44.29
N LEU A 838 -76.36 53.80 45.59
CA LEU A 838 -75.79 55.01 46.25
C LEU A 838 -74.51 54.75 47.08
N GLN A 839 -73.92 53.54 47.03
CA GLN A 839 -72.72 53.21 47.81
C GLN A 839 -71.39 53.13 47.03
N GLN A 840 -71.33 53.47 45.74
CA GLN A 840 -70.04 53.47 45.01
C GLN A 840 -69.41 54.87 44.88
N LYS A 841 -68.13 54.95 45.29
CA LYS A 841 -67.16 55.96 44.86
C LYS A 841 -66.80 55.74 43.39
N ILE A 842 -66.35 56.81 42.73
CA ILE A 842 -66.04 56.89 41.30
C ILE A 842 -64.78 56.07 40.96
N ASP A 843 -64.96 54.91 40.31
CA ASP A 843 -63.92 53.94 39.90
C ASP A 843 -62.93 54.41 38.81
N LYS A 844 -62.83 55.71 38.51
CA LYS A 844 -61.96 56.23 37.43
C LYS A 844 -60.72 56.98 37.89
N ILE A 845 -60.47 57.09 39.20
CA ILE A 845 -59.26 57.75 39.73
C ILE A 845 -58.19 56.74 40.15
N ASP A 846 -58.53 55.57 40.71
CA ASP A 846 -57.54 54.55 41.11
C ASP A 846 -56.84 53.86 39.91
N VAL A 847 -57.52 53.74 38.76
CA VAL A 847 -56.94 53.11 37.55
C VAL A 847 -55.82 53.96 36.95
N ILE A 848 -55.95 55.29 36.99
CA ILE A 848 -54.97 56.21 36.40
C ILE A 848 -53.71 56.30 37.29
N GLU A 849 -53.86 56.23 38.61
CA GLU A 849 -52.71 56.19 39.54
C GLU A 849 -51.99 54.82 39.55
N GLY A 850 -52.73 53.72 39.39
CA GLY A 850 -52.18 52.37 39.27
C GLY A 850 -51.34 52.15 38.00
N ASP A 851 -51.82 52.58 36.83
CA ASP A 851 -51.09 52.41 35.57
C ASP A 851 -49.74 53.16 35.57
N LEU A 852 -49.68 54.34 36.18
CA LEU A 852 -48.42 55.10 36.35
C LEU A 852 -47.40 54.37 37.24
N THR A 853 -47.83 53.72 38.33
CA THR A 853 -46.92 52.91 39.17
C THR A 853 -46.43 51.62 38.49
N VAL A 854 -47.24 51.02 37.62
CA VAL A 854 -46.84 49.83 36.84
C VAL A 854 -45.80 50.19 35.78
N TYR A 855 -45.93 51.34 35.12
CA TYR A 855 -44.92 51.79 34.16
C TYR A 855 -43.59 52.15 34.85
N ASP A 856 -43.63 52.81 36.01
CA ASP A 856 -42.42 53.09 36.80
C ASP A 856 -41.72 51.81 37.29
N GLN A 857 -42.49 50.80 37.73
CA GLN A 857 -41.94 49.51 38.14
C GLN A 857 -41.32 48.75 36.96
N ARG A 858 -41.96 48.74 35.78
CA ARG A 858 -41.40 48.11 34.56
C ARG A 858 -40.14 48.81 34.07
N ILE A 859 -40.06 50.14 34.20
CA ILE A 859 -38.83 50.89 33.89
C ILE A 859 -37.72 50.52 34.87
N GLN A 860 -38.01 50.37 36.16
CA GLN A 860 -37.00 49.93 37.13
C GLN A 860 -36.60 48.46 36.97
N ASP A 861 -37.52 47.56 36.66
CA ASP A 861 -37.21 46.17 36.40
C ASP A 861 -36.37 46.01 35.12
N ALA A 862 -36.65 46.80 34.08
CA ALA A 862 -35.84 46.85 32.87
C ALA A 862 -34.43 47.39 33.16
N LYS A 863 -34.32 48.41 34.02
CA LYS A 863 -33.04 48.98 34.44
C LYS A 863 -32.22 48.00 35.28
N ASN A 864 -32.84 47.34 36.26
CA ASN A 864 -32.20 46.29 37.07
C ASN A 864 -31.78 45.10 36.21
N THR A 865 -32.58 44.72 35.21
CA THR A 865 -32.22 43.66 34.25
C THR A 865 -31.04 44.05 33.38
N ALA A 866 -31.00 45.31 32.89
CA ALA A 866 -29.87 45.83 32.13
C ALA A 866 -28.60 45.93 32.97
N ASP A 867 -28.71 46.37 34.23
CA ASP A 867 -27.58 46.46 35.16
C ASP A 867 -27.05 45.06 35.53
N GLN A 868 -27.93 44.08 35.75
CA GLN A 868 -27.55 42.69 35.98
C GLN A 868 -26.89 42.07 34.74
N ALA A 869 -27.41 42.33 33.55
CA ALA A 869 -26.81 41.89 32.29
C ALA A 869 -25.41 42.49 32.09
N ASN A 870 -25.24 43.77 32.41
CA ASN A 870 -23.93 44.45 32.35
C ASN A 870 -22.94 43.89 33.37
N GLN A 871 -23.39 43.55 34.60
CA GLN A 871 -22.54 42.89 35.59
C GLN A 871 -22.15 41.47 35.16
N ASN A 872 -23.10 40.69 34.64
CA ASN A 872 -22.82 39.35 34.12
C ASN A 872 -21.83 39.39 32.94
N LEU A 873 -21.98 40.38 32.05
CA LEU A 873 -21.05 40.59 30.94
C LEU A 873 -19.66 41.01 31.41
N ALA A 874 -19.55 41.83 32.47
CA ALA A 874 -18.27 42.19 33.07
C ALA A 874 -17.56 40.99 33.73
N VAL A 875 -18.31 40.11 34.40
CA VAL A 875 -17.77 38.87 34.97
C VAL A 875 -17.32 37.91 33.87
N GLU A 876 -18.14 37.72 32.82
CA GLU A 876 -17.76 36.88 31.67
C GLU A 876 -16.52 37.44 30.95
N ARG A 877 -16.42 38.75 30.80
CA ARG A 877 -15.24 39.41 30.23
C ARG A 877 -14.00 39.16 31.08
N GLN A 878 -14.11 39.27 32.40
CA GLN A 878 -12.98 39.00 33.30
C GLN A 878 -12.58 37.52 33.29
N GLN A 879 -13.55 36.60 33.18
CA GLN A 879 -13.28 35.17 33.04
C GLN A 879 -12.54 34.88 31.74
N ARG A 880 -12.99 35.45 30.61
CA ARG A 880 -12.30 35.32 29.32
C ARG A 880 -10.89 35.92 29.35
N ILE A 881 -10.68 37.04 30.05
CA ILE A 881 -9.33 37.62 30.25
C ILE A 881 -8.44 36.65 31.03
N ASN A 882 -8.97 36.03 32.10
CA ASN A 882 -8.22 35.06 32.90
C ASN A 882 -7.92 33.78 32.11
N ASP A 883 -8.86 33.30 31.29
CA ASP A 883 -8.70 32.11 30.46
C ASP A 883 -7.68 32.37 29.34
N VAL A 884 -7.67 33.56 28.75
CA VAL A 884 -6.65 33.99 27.78
C VAL A 884 -5.27 34.12 28.46
N GLY A 885 -5.22 34.63 29.70
CA GLY A 885 -3.98 34.68 30.49
C GLY A 885 -3.40 33.29 30.77
N LYS A 886 -4.25 32.35 31.22
CA LYS A 886 -3.84 30.95 31.42
C LYS A 886 -3.37 30.29 30.12
N LEU A 887 -4.12 30.50 29.03
CA LEU A 887 -3.73 29.98 27.72
C LEU A 887 -2.36 30.54 27.28
N ALA A 888 -2.08 31.82 27.55
CA ALA A 888 -0.77 32.42 27.26
C ALA A 888 0.35 31.79 28.11
N ASP A 889 0.10 31.53 29.40
CA ASP A 889 1.06 30.88 30.30
C ASP A 889 1.30 29.40 29.93
N ASP A 890 0.26 28.69 29.53
CA ASP A 890 0.33 27.30 29.05
C ASP A 890 1.12 27.23 27.73
N ILE A 891 0.85 28.15 26.79
CA ILE A 891 1.60 28.25 25.54
C ILE A 891 3.07 28.60 25.80
N ALA A 892 3.36 29.50 26.73
CA ALA A 892 4.74 29.86 27.10
C ALA A 892 5.48 28.67 27.73
N SER A 893 4.81 27.93 28.62
CA SER A 893 5.35 26.75 29.28
C SER A 893 5.61 25.61 28.29
N GLU A 894 4.66 25.37 27.39
CA GLU A 894 4.80 24.36 26.33
C GLU A 894 5.88 24.75 25.32
N SER A 895 5.98 26.04 24.96
CA SER A 895 7.05 26.56 24.10
C SER A 895 8.42 26.32 24.74
N GLN A 896 8.56 26.56 26.04
CA GLN A 896 9.81 26.33 26.76
C GLN A 896 10.17 24.84 26.88
N ALA A 897 9.18 23.97 27.07
CA ALA A 897 9.36 22.52 27.05
C ALA A 897 9.83 22.04 25.67
N ARG A 898 9.15 22.47 24.59
CA ARG A 898 9.54 22.17 23.20
C ARG A 898 10.93 22.69 22.85
N ILE A 899 11.30 23.89 23.31
CA ILE A 899 12.67 24.43 23.14
C ILE A 899 13.70 23.52 23.82
N SER A 900 13.40 23.04 25.03
CA SER A 900 14.30 22.13 25.77
C SER A 900 14.40 20.76 25.08
N ASP A 901 13.29 20.23 24.56
CA ASP A 901 13.26 18.99 23.79
C ASP A 901 14.07 19.11 22.50
N VAL A 902 13.94 20.23 21.77
CA VAL A 902 14.74 20.51 20.57
C VAL A 902 16.22 20.64 20.90
N GLN A 903 16.58 21.27 22.02
CA GLN A 903 17.98 21.36 22.48
C GLN A 903 18.55 19.98 22.83
N ASN A 904 17.77 19.14 23.52
CA ASN A 904 18.15 17.76 23.85
C ASN A 904 18.29 16.90 22.59
N LEU A 905 17.36 17.04 21.64
CA LEU A 905 17.39 16.34 20.36
C LEU A 905 18.63 16.76 19.54
N ASN A 906 18.93 18.06 19.47
CA ASN A 906 20.15 18.56 18.82
C ASN A 906 21.42 18.04 19.50
N GLY A 907 21.44 17.93 20.83
CA GLY A 907 22.54 17.29 21.57
C GLY A 907 22.70 15.80 21.24
N GLY A 908 21.59 15.06 21.15
CA GLY A 908 21.59 13.65 20.74
C GLY A 908 22.05 13.45 19.29
N ILE A 909 21.59 14.29 18.37
CA ILE A 909 22.00 14.29 16.96
C ILE A 909 23.51 14.59 16.84
N ALA A 910 24.03 15.54 17.62
CA ALA A 910 25.47 15.85 17.63
C ALA A 910 26.30 14.66 18.14
N GLN A 911 25.84 13.96 19.17
CA GLN A 911 26.50 12.76 19.68
C GLN A 911 26.46 11.60 18.68
N GLU A 912 25.30 11.34 18.08
CA GLU A 912 25.15 10.30 17.05
C GLU A 912 26.01 10.60 15.82
N ARG A 913 26.04 11.87 15.37
CA ARG A 913 26.92 12.33 14.30
C ARG A 913 28.38 12.03 14.62
N GLN A 914 28.84 12.33 15.83
CA GLN A 914 30.22 12.07 16.25
C GLN A 914 30.52 10.55 16.31
N GLN A 915 29.59 9.74 16.81
CA GLN A 915 29.73 8.28 16.82
C GLN A 915 29.81 7.70 15.40
N ARG A 916 28.98 8.19 14.47
CA ARG A 916 29.01 7.80 13.06
C ARG A 916 30.31 8.23 12.39
N ILE A 917 30.82 9.43 12.65
CA ILE A 917 32.13 9.88 12.15
C ILE A 917 33.24 8.95 12.65
N THR A 918 33.25 8.59 13.94
CA THR A 918 34.23 7.66 14.50
C THR A 918 34.10 6.26 13.87
N ALA A 919 32.88 5.74 13.68
CA ALA A 919 32.66 4.45 13.05
C ALA A 919 33.11 4.45 11.57
N VAL A 920 32.85 5.53 10.83
CA VAL A 920 33.30 5.68 9.43
C VAL A 920 34.83 5.71 9.36
N ASN A 921 35.50 6.44 10.25
CA ASN A 921 36.96 6.46 10.30
C ASN A 921 37.54 5.08 10.63
N GLN A 922 36.94 4.35 11.56
CA GLN A 922 37.35 2.99 11.90
C GLN A 922 37.20 2.03 10.70
N VAL A 923 36.11 2.15 9.95
CA VAL A 923 35.90 1.36 8.73
C VAL A 923 36.90 1.74 7.65
N ALA A 924 37.20 3.03 7.47
CA ALA A 924 38.22 3.49 6.54
C ALA A 924 39.60 2.94 6.87
N ASP A 925 39.98 2.94 8.16
CA ASP A 925 41.25 2.36 8.64
C ASP A 925 41.31 0.85 8.41
N ASN A 926 40.21 0.14 8.68
CA ASN A 926 40.10 -1.31 8.44
C ASN A 926 40.23 -1.65 6.95
N ILE A 927 39.59 -0.87 6.07
CA ILE A 927 39.70 -1.03 4.61
C ILE A 927 41.13 -0.76 4.15
N ALA A 928 41.78 0.30 4.66
CA ALA A 928 43.17 0.60 4.33
C ALA A 928 44.12 -0.53 4.76
N SER A 929 43.94 -1.07 5.97
CA SER A 929 44.72 -2.20 6.49
C SER A 929 44.53 -3.47 5.66
N GLU A 930 43.27 -3.83 5.35
CA GLU A 930 42.95 -5.00 4.53
C GLU A 930 43.46 -4.86 3.10
N SER A 931 43.34 -3.66 2.50
CA SER A 931 43.89 -3.36 1.18
C SER A 931 45.41 -3.56 1.16
N GLN A 932 46.13 -3.09 2.18
CA GLN A 932 47.57 -3.28 2.28
C GLN A 932 47.95 -4.76 2.47
N ALA A 933 47.17 -5.51 3.25
CA ALA A 933 47.35 -6.94 3.43
C ALA A 933 47.15 -7.71 2.10
N ARG A 934 46.12 -7.36 1.33
CA ARG A 934 45.85 -7.95 0.00
C ARG A 934 46.93 -7.60 -1.01
N ILE A 935 47.39 -6.35 -1.05
CA ILE A 935 48.51 -5.93 -1.91
C ILE A 935 49.74 -6.78 -1.60
N SER A 936 50.07 -6.97 -0.32
CA SER A 936 51.20 -7.78 0.11
C SER A 936 51.03 -9.26 -0.28
N ALA A 937 49.84 -9.83 -0.11
CA ALA A 937 49.54 -11.20 -0.49
C ALA A 937 49.64 -11.44 -2.02
N VAL A 938 49.15 -10.49 -2.82
CA VAL A 938 49.27 -10.53 -4.29
C VAL A 938 50.73 -10.42 -4.71
N GLN A 939 51.51 -9.56 -4.04
CA GLN A 939 52.94 -9.42 -4.32
C GLN A 939 53.70 -10.72 -4.02
N HIS A 940 53.43 -11.36 -2.89
CA HIS A 940 54.00 -12.67 -2.55
C HIS A 940 53.61 -13.76 -3.55
N LEU A 941 52.37 -13.77 -4.02
CA LEU A 941 51.92 -14.72 -5.05
C LEU A 941 52.64 -14.48 -6.38
N SER A 942 52.79 -13.21 -6.77
CA SER A 942 53.53 -12.80 -7.98
C SER A 942 55.01 -13.22 -7.90
N ASP A 943 55.66 -13.00 -6.76
CA ASP A 943 57.04 -13.40 -6.52
C ASP A 943 57.18 -14.93 -6.54
N GLY A 944 56.23 -15.65 -5.92
CA GLY A 944 56.17 -17.12 -5.93
C GLY A 944 56.01 -17.68 -7.34
N LEU A 945 55.12 -17.12 -8.15
CA LEU A 945 54.92 -17.54 -9.53
C LEU A 945 56.15 -17.23 -10.41
N THR A 946 56.78 -16.08 -10.18
CA THR A 946 58.04 -15.72 -10.83
C THR A 946 59.15 -16.72 -10.50
N HIS A 947 59.24 -17.13 -9.23
CA HIS A 947 60.21 -18.13 -8.78
C HIS A 947 59.94 -19.51 -9.40
N GLU A 948 58.69 -19.97 -9.41
CA GLU A 948 58.31 -21.25 -10.05
C GLU A 948 58.61 -21.22 -11.55
N SER A 949 58.30 -20.12 -12.24
CA SER A 949 58.59 -19.93 -13.66
C SER A 949 60.10 -20.07 -13.94
N GLN A 950 60.94 -19.40 -13.14
CA GLN A 950 62.40 -19.53 -13.26
C GLN A 950 62.89 -20.97 -12.99
N GLN A 951 62.31 -21.67 -12.02
CA GLN A 951 62.63 -23.08 -11.75
C GLN A 951 62.24 -24.00 -12.90
N ARG A 952 61.08 -23.79 -13.53
CA ARG A 952 60.63 -24.56 -14.70
C ARG A 952 61.54 -24.31 -15.89
N VAL A 953 61.89 -23.05 -16.17
CA VAL A 953 62.85 -22.72 -17.24
C VAL A 953 64.20 -23.40 -17.01
N ALA A 954 64.74 -23.34 -15.78
CA ALA A 954 66.00 -24.01 -15.45
C ALA A 954 65.89 -25.55 -15.53
N GLY A 955 64.74 -26.12 -15.16
CA GLY A 955 64.44 -27.54 -15.31
C GLY A 955 64.37 -27.97 -16.77
N ASP A 956 63.71 -27.17 -17.61
CA ASP A 956 63.59 -27.42 -19.05
C ASP A 956 64.96 -27.30 -19.75
N GLU A 957 65.78 -26.31 -19.39
CA GLU A 957 67.18 -26.21 -19.86
C GLU A 957 68.01 -27.44 -19.45
N HIS A 958 67.81 -27.96 -18.24
CA HIS A 958 68.48 -29.17 -17.79
C HIS A 958 68.03 -30.40 -18.58
N VAL A 959 66.72 -30.57 -18.79
CA VAL A 959 66.17 -31.67 -19.60
C VAL A 959 66.68 -31.57 -21.03
N LEU A 960 66.72 -30.36 -21.62
CA LEU A 960 67.27 -30.14 -22.95
C LEU A 960 68.74 -30.54 -23.04
N SER A 961 69.55 -30.16 -22.05
CA SER A 961 70.96 -30.57 -21.96
C SER A 961 71.14 -32.09 -21.87
N VAL A 962 70.29 -32.77 -21.08
CA VAL A 962 70.30 -34.24 -20.99
C VAL A 962 69.93 -34.87 -22.33
N VAL A 963 68.91 -34.34 -23.01
CA VAL A 963 68.47 -34.81 -24.33
C VAL A 963 69.56 -34.61 -25.38
N ASP A 964 70.22 -33.45 -25.42
CA ASP A 964 71.33 -33.18 -26.33
C ASP A 964 72.52 -34.10 -26.06
N THR A 965 72.83 -34.37 -24.79
CA THR A 965 73.88 -35.32 -24.40
C THR A 965 73.55 -36.74 -24.87
N TYR A 966 72.30 -37.19 -24.67
CA TYR A 966 71.82 -38.48 -25.16
C TYR A 966 71.85 -38.57 -26.68
N LYS A 967 71.44 -37.50 -27.37
CA LYS A 967 71.48 -37.40 -28.83
C LYS A 967 72.91 -37.53 -29.34
N GLN A 968 73.85 -36.78 -28.78
CA GLN A 968 75.25 -36.83 -29.17
C GLN A 968 75.90 -38.19 -28.86
N SER A 969 75.58 -38.80 -27.71
CA SER A 969 76.00 -40.18 -27.40
C SER A 969 75.47 -41.17 -28.43
N THR A 970 74.20 -41.04 -28.81
CA THR A 970 73.54 -41.92 -29.77
C THR A 970 74.15 -41.75 -31.17
N GLU A 971 74.37 -40.52 -31.61
CA GLU A 971 75.06 -40.21 -32.87
C GLU A 971 76.49 -40.78 -32.90
N ASN A 972 77.24 -40.67 -31.80
CA ASN A 972 78.57 -41.26 -31.67
C ASN A 972 78.52 -42.80 -31.70
N SER A 973 77.58 -43.42 -31.00
CA SER A 973 77.37 -44.88 -31.06
C SER A 973 76.99 -45.34 -32.46
N PHE A 974 76.11 -44.62 -33.17
CA PHE A 974 75.77 -44.92 -34.56
C PHE A 974 76.96 -44.77 -35.50
N ALA A 975 77.79 -43.74 -35.32
CA ALA A 975 79.01 -43.54 -36.10
C ALA A 975 80.01 -44.68 -35.86
N ALA A 976 80.19 -45.11 -34.60
CA ALA A 976 81.06 -46.23 -34.24
C ALA A 976 80.55 -47.56 -34.84
N VAL A 977 79.25 -47.84 -34.75
CA VAL A 977 78.63 -49.01 -35.38
C VAL A 977 78.76 -48.96 -36.90
N ARG A 978 78.62 -47.78 -37.53
CA ARG A 978 78.88 -47.62 -38.97
C ARG A 978 80.32 -47.96 -39.32
N GLN A 979 81.27 -47.51 -38.52
CA GLN A 979 82.67 -47.80 -38.75
C GLN A 979 82.99 -49.29 -38.55
N GLU A 980 82.37 -49.96 -37.57
CA GLU A 980 82.44 -51.41 -37.43
C GLU A 980 81.82 -52.13 -38.64
N ILE A 981 80.67 -51.66 -39.13
CA ILE A 981 80.03 -52.20 -40.34
C ILE A 981 80.94 -52.01 -41.55
N ASP A 982 81.56 -50.85 -41.74
CA ASP A 982 82.49 -50.59 -42.84
C ASP A 982 83.73 -51.50 -42.74
N VAL A 983 84.29 -51.68 -41.54
CA VAL A 983 85.40 -52.62 -41.30
C VAL A 983 84.98 -54.06 -41.61
N VAL A 984 83.80 -54.49 -41.16
CA VAL A 984 83.27 -55.83 -41.45
C VAL A 984 82.95 -55.98 -42.93
N ALA A 985 82.44 -54.95 -43.60
CA ALA A 985 82.17 -54.94 -45.03
C ALA A 985 83.47 -55.03 -45.85
N ASP A 986 84.52 -54.31 -45.43
CA ASP A 986 85.85 -54.40 -46.02
C ASP A 986 86.49 -55.78 -45.78
N ASP A 987 86.37 -56.35 -44.59
CA ASP A 987 86.89 -57.68 -44.27
C ASP A 987 86.10 -58.79 -44.99
N LEU A 988 84.78 -58.62 -45.13
CA LEU A 988 83.91 -59.49 -45.93
C LEU A 988 84.23 -59.36 -47.41
N SER A 989 84.49 -58.16 -47.92
CA SER A 989 84.93 -57.91 -49.31
C SER A 989 86.31 -58.54 -49.56
N ALA A 990 87.24 -58.43 -48.62
CA ALA A 990 88.53 -59.10 -48.68
C ALA A 990 88.41 -60.63 -48.60
N THR A 991 87.47 -61.14 -47.80
CA THR A 991 87.15 -62.56 -47.69
C THR A 991 86.44 -63.09 -48.94
N LEU A 992 85.52 -62.32 -49.54
CA LEU A 992 84.88 -62.60 -50.82
C LEU A 992 85.92 -62.61 -51.95
N THR A 993 86.88 -61.70 -51.95
CA THR A 993 87.99 -61.69 -52.92
C THR A 993 88.89 -62.94 -52.76
N LYS A 994 89.12 -63.41 -51.53
CA LYS A 994 89.78 -64.70 -51.25
C LYS A 994 88.90 -65.90 -51.66
N LEU A 995 87.58 -65.82 -51.45
CA LEU A 995 86.61 -66.86 -51.77
C LEU A 995 86.43 -67.01 -53.29
N ASP A 996 86.32 -65.92 -54.05
CA ASP A 996 86.32 -65.90 -55.52
C ASP A 996 87.65 -66.43 -56.09
N GLY A 997 88.78 -66.10 -55.46
CA GLY A 997 90.09 -66.66 -55.80
C GLY A 997 90.22 -68.17 -55.52
N VAL A 998 89.43 -68.71 -54.58
CA VAL A 998 89.34 -70.14 -54.26
C VAL A 998 88.28 -70.85 -55.13
N TYR A 999 87.18 -70.18 -55.47
CA TYR A 999 86.10 -70.67 -56.33
C TYR A 999 86.51 -70.77 -57.81
N ALA A 1000 87.46 -69.94 -58.26
CA ALA A 1000 88.09 -70.07 -59.58
C ALA A 1000 89.13 -71.22 -59.67
N LYS A 1001 89.49 -71.86 -58.55
CA LYS A 1001 90.50 -72.94 -58.49
C LYS A 1001 89.92 -74.34 -58.19
N VAL A 1002 88.62 -74.42 -57.91
CA VAL A 1002 87.92 -75.70 -57.67
C VAL A 1002 86.64 -75.75 -58.50
N THR A 1003 86.82 -75.76 -59.82
CA THR A 1003 85.80 -76.23 -60.78
C THR A 1003 86.10 -77.71 -61.09
N PRO A 1004 85.30 -78.70 -60.65
CA PRO A 1004 85.21 -79.97 -61.33
C PRO A 1004 84.18 -79.88 -62.47
N LEU A 1005 84.59 -80.43 -63.61
CA LEU A 1005 83.80 -80.54 -64.84
C LEU A 1005 82.64 -81.54 -64.70
N THR A 1006 81.46 -81.10 -65.14
CA THR A 1006 80.38 -81.78 -65.91
C THR A 1006 80.03 -83.26 -65.66
N ALA A 1007 78.73 -83.61 -65.72
CA ALA A 1007 78.29 -84.76 -66.55
C ALA A 1007 76.76 -84.80 -66.77
N ASP A 1008 76.38 -84.60 -68.03
CA ASP A 1008 75.25 -85.26 -68.69
C ASP A 1008 75.60 -86.75 -68.96
N GLN A 1009 74.56 -87.57 -69.11
CA GLN A 1009 74.49 -88.97 -69.57
C GLN A 1009 74.63 -90.13 -68.57
N ASN A 1010 73.51 -90.84 -68.45
CA ASN A 1010 73.31 -92.29 -68.32
C ASN A 1010 74.32 -93.13 -67.51
N ASN A 1011 73.75 -93.77 -66.49
CA ASN A 1011 74.17 -95.04 -65.90
C ASN A 1011 75.29 -94.97 -64.85
N TRP A 1012 74.94 -94.60 -63.61
CA TRP A 1012 75.15 -95.46 -62.45
C TRP A 1012 74.45 -94.94 -61.19
N THR A 1013 74.06 -95.91 -60.38
CA THR A 1013 73.37 -95.86 -59.09
C THR A 1013 73.92 -94.78 -58.15
N ALA A 1014 73.05 -93.88 -57.70
CA ALA A 1014 73.33 -92.98 -56.58
C ALA A 1014 73.44 -93.81 -55.29
N ASP A 1015 74.67 -94.10 -54.90
CA ASP A 1015 75.01 -94.70 -53.62
C ASP A 1015 74.67 -93.73 -52.49
N SER A 1016 74.04 -94.26 -51.45
CA SER A 1016 73.44 -93.60 -50.29
C SER A 1016 74.47 -93.07 -49.28
N GLY A 1017 75.56 -92.46 -49.76
CA GLY A 1017 76.64 -91.89 -48.94
C GLY A 1017 77.02 -90.45 -49.29
N SER A 1018 76.24 -89.76 -50.13
CA SER A 1018 76.57 -88.44 -50.66
C SER A 1018 76.22 -87.30 -49.69
N ASN A 1019 77.23 -86.50 -49.32
CA ASN A 1019 77.09 -85.25 -48.57
C ASN A 1019 76.38 -84.14 -49.37
N GLU A 1020 75.97 -84.39 -50.62
CA GLU A 1020 75.36 -83.36 -51.49
C GLU A 1020 73.84 -83.21 -51.27
N ALA A 1021 73.13 -84.22 -50.75
CA ALA A 1021 71.69 -84.12 -50.46
C ALA A 1021 71.39 -83.28 -49.19
N SER A 1022 72.33 -83.23 -48.24
CA SER A 1022 72.19 -82.41 -47.02
C SER A 1022 72.37 -80.91 -47.33
N SER A 1023 73.26 -80.57 -48.27
CA SER A 1023 73.54 -79.18 -48.65
C SER A 1023 72.32 -78.47 -49.26
N TRP A 1024 71.56 -79.17 -50.10
CA TRP A 1024 70.36 -78.60 -50.75
C TRP A 1024 69.21 -78.38 -49.76
N SER A 1025 69.06 -79.26 -48.76
CA SER A 1025 68.05 -79.11 -47.70
C SER A 1025 68.35 -77.95 -46.74
N ILE A 1026 69.63 -77.68 -46.46
CA ILE A 1026 70.07 -76.57 -45.61
C ILE A 1026 69.93 -75.24 -46.33
N GLN A 1027 70.28 -75.17 -47.62
CA GLN A 1027 70.08 -73.96 -48.43
C GLN A 1027 68.61 -73.58 -48.60
N SER A 1028 67.70 -74.56 -48.79
CA SER A 1028 66.27 -74.25 -48.80
C SER A 1028 65.75 -73.76 -47.45
N ALA A 1029 66.20 -74.35 -46.34
CA ALA A 1029 65.81 -73.91 -45.00
C ALA A 1029 66.31 -72.48 -44.67
N GLN A 1030 67.48 -72.09 -45.18
CA GLN A 1030 68.00 -70.73 -45.05
C GLN A 1030 67.20 -69.72 -45.90
N ILE A 1031 66.85 -70.08 -47.13
CA ILE A 1031 66.02 -69.23 -48.01
C ILE A 1031 64.61 -69.02 -47.43
N ASP A 1032 64.00 -70.07 -46.88
CA ASP A 1032 62.69 -69.97 -46.22
C ASP A 1032 62.75 -69.12 -44.94
N GLY A 1033 63.85 -69.22 -44.17
CA GLY A 1033 64.11 -68.37 -43.00
C GLY A 1033 64.31 -66.90 -43.34
N ASP A 1034 65.08 -66.60 -44.40
CA ASP A 1034 65.32 -65.24 -44.86
C ASP A 1034 64.07 -64.61 -45.47
N SER A 1035 63.23 -65.39 -46.15
CA SER A 1035 61.92 -64.94 -46.66
C SER A 1035 60.94 -64.61 -45.52
N ALA A 1036 60.89 -65.43 -44.46
CA ALA A 1036 60.08 -65.16 -43.27
C ALA A 1036 60.58 -63.93 -42.48
N LEU A 1037 61.90 -63.69 -42.45
CA LEU A 1037 62.48 -62.49 -41.85
C LEU A 1037 62.11 -61.24 -42.67
N GLY A 1038 62.19 -61.31 -44.01
CA GLY A 1038 61.78 -60.24 -44.92
C GLY A 1038 60.31 -59.84 -44.74
N GLN A 1039 59.40 -60.82 -44.66
CA GLN A 1039 57.97 -60.56 -44.40
C GLN A 1039 57.72 -59.88 -43.04
N ARG A 1040 58.48 -60.24 -41.99
CA ARG A 1040 58.41 -59.55 -40.69
C ARG A 1040 58.94 -58.13 -40.76
N ILE A 1041 60.05 -57.89 -41.48
CA ILE A 1041 60.62 -56.55 -41.67
C ILE A 1041 59.64 -55.65 -42.42
N ASP A 1042 58.99 -56.15 -43.47
CA ASP A 1042 57.98 -55.40 -44.22
C ASP A 1042 56.76 -55.08 -43.36
N THR A 1043 56.29 -56.03 -42.55
CA THR A 1043 55.17 -55.81 -41.62
C THR A 1043 55.52 -54.75 -40.56
N ILE A 1044 56.74 -54.79 -40.02
CA ILE A 1044 57.23 -53.80 -39.05
C ILE A 1044 57.35 -52.42 -39.71
N ASN A 1045 57.89 -52.32 -40.92
CA ASN A 1045 57.98 -51.06 -41.65
C ASN A 1045 56.60 -50.44 -41.92
N VAL A 1046 55.60 -51.25 -42.25
CA VAL A 1046 54.21 -50.79 -42.41
C VAL A 1046 53.64 -50.29 -41.07
N GLN A 1047 53.85 -51.00 -39.96
CA GLN A 1047 53.42 -50.55 -38.63
C GLN A 1047 54.12 -49.26 -38.19
N VAL A 1048 55.43 -49.13 -38.44
CA VAL A 1048 56.19 -47.90 -38.13
C VAL A 1048 55.66 -46.73 -38.96
N GLY A 1049 55.39 -46.91 -40.25
CA GLY A 1049 54.78 -45.89 -41.11
C GLY A 1049 53.40 -45.45 -40.64
N SER A 1050 52.55 -46.40 -40.25
CA SER A 1050 51.21 -46.11 -39.68
C SER A 1050 51.29 -45.35 -38.36
N ASN A 1051 52.21 -45.75 -37.47
CA ASN A 1051 52.42 -45.05 -36.19
C ASN A 1051 52.97 -43.64 -36.40
N GLN A 1052 53.88 -43.45 -37.37
CA GLN A 1052 54.41 -42.14 -37.69
C GLN A 1052 53.33 -41.19 -38.25
N ALA A 1053 52.42 -41.70 -39.07
CA ALA A 1053 51.26 -40.93 -39.54
C ALA A 1053 50.31 -40.54 -38.39
N ALA A 1054 49.95 -41.49 -37.51
CA ALA A 1054 49.10 -41.22 -36.34
C ALA A 1054 49.73 -40.20 -35.38
N ILE A 1055 51.04 -40.28 -35.15
CA ILE A 1055 51.78 -39.30 -34.34
C ILE A 1055 51.75 -37.91 -34.98
N GLN A 1056 51.86 -37.79 -36.30
CA GLN A 1056 51.77 -36.49 -36.97
C GLN A 1056 50.35 -35.90 -36.92
N GLU A 1057 49.32 -36.74 -37.02
CA GLU A 1057 47.92 -36.31 -36.87
C GLU A 1057 47.64 -35.84 -35.44
N GLU A 1058 48.10 -36.56 -34.43
CA GLU A 1058 47.97 -36.15 -33.03
C GLU A 1058 48.74 -34.86 -32.73
N ARG A 1059 49.96 -34.69 -33.26
CA ARG A 1059 50.72 -33.44 -33.12
C ARG A 1059 50.01 -32.25 -33.77
N SER A 1060 49.40 -32.46 -34.94
CA SER A 1060 48.63 -31.40 -35.62
C SER A 1060 47.37 -31.04 -34.82
N ALA A 1061 46.65 -32.04 -34.30
CA ALA A 1061 45.47 -31.83 -33.46
C ALA A 1061 45.80 -31.08 -32.16
N ARG A 1062 46.91 -31.44 -31.49
CA ARG A 1062 47.38 -30.71 -30.29
C ARG A 1062 47.78 -29.28 -30.61
N ALA A 1063 48.52 -29.05 -31.70
CA ALA A 1063 48.90 -27.70 -32.13
C ALA A 1063 47.68 -26.82 -32.45
N SER A 1064 46.65 -27.36 -33.13
CA SER A 1064 45.40 -26.64 -33.38
C SER A 1064 44.59 -26.38 -32.10
N GLY A 1065 44.62 -27.31 -31.13
CA GLY A 1065 44.03 -27.12 -29.81
C GLY A 1065 44.73 -26.02 -29.00
N ASP A 1066 46.06 -26.00 -29.01
CA ASP A 1066 46.87 -24.98 -28.35
C ASP A 1066 46.69 -23.60 -28.99
N GLU A 1067 46.54 -23.53 -30.31
CA GLU A 1067 46.23 -22.29 -31.04
C GLU A 1067 44.83 -21.77 -30.69
N ALA A 1068 43.83 -22.65 -30.59
CA ALA A 1068 42.48 -22.29 -30.16
C ALA A 1068 42.43 -21.81 -28.70
N ASN A 1069 43.17 -22.47 -27.79
CA ASN A 1069 43.31 -22.04 -26.40
C ASN A 1069 44.03 -20.69 -26.30
N THR A 1070 45.08 -20.48 -27.08
CA THR A 1070 45.80 -19.20 -27.13
C THR A 1070 44.90 -18.07 -27.63
N GLN A 1071 44.08 -18.31 -28.64
CA GLN A 1071 43.08 -17.34 -29.11
C GLN A 1071 41.99 -17.07 -28.05
N ALA A 1072 41.52 -18.09 -27.33
CA ALA A 1072 40.56 -17.91 -26.25
C ALA A 1072 41.15 -17.08 -25.09
N ILE A 1073 42.41 -17.31 -24.73
CA ILE A 1073 43.15 -16.52 -23.72
C ILE A 1073 43.32 -15.07 -24.19
N ASN A 1074 43.73 -14.84 -25.45
CA ASN A 1074 43.88 -13.48 -25.99
C ASN A 1074 42.55 -12.72 -26.03
N ASN A 1075 41.45 -13.39 -26.39
CA ASN A 1075 40.11 -12.80 -26.34
C ASN A 1075 39.67 -12.49 -24.90
N TYR A 1076 40.04 -13.34 -23.94
CA TYR A 1076 39.78 -13.09 -22.53
C TYR A 1076 40.56 -11.89 -22.01
N ILE A 1077 41.86 -11.80 -22.32
CA ILE A 1077 42.72 -10.63 -21.98
C ILE A 1077 42.12 -9.35 -22.56
N ALA A 1078 41.78 -9.33 -23.85
CA ALA A 1078 41.20 -8.15 -24.49
C ALA A 1078 39.86 -7.71 -23.87
N ARG A 1079 39.01 -8.67 -23.48
CA ARG A 1079 37.76 -8.38 -22.75
C ARG A 1079 38.04 -7.83 -21.35
N ASN A 1080 39.04 -8.38 -20.66
CA ASN A 1080 39.40 -7.94 -19.32
C ASN A 1080 40.04 -6.54 -19.33
N ASP A 1081 40.88 -6.22 -20.32
CA ASP A 1081 41.45 -4.87 -20.51
C ASP A 1081 40.36 -3.84 -20.80
N THR A 1082 39.38 -4.21 -21.62
CA THR A 1082 38.20 -3.36 -21.90
C THR A 1082 37.36 -3.14 -20.64
N ALA A 1083 37.15 -4.18 -19.84
CA ALA A 1083 36.45 -4.09 -18.57
C ALA A 1083 37.21 -3.21 -17.56
N LEU A 1084 38.53 -3.37 -17.45
CA LEU A 1084 39.39 -2.55 -16.59
C LEU A 1084 39.34 -1.08 -16.99
N ALA A 1085 39.42 -0.77 -18.29
CA ALA A 1085 39.30 0.59 -18.81
C ALA A 1085 37.94 1.22 -18.48
N SER A 1086 36.85 0.45 -18.62
CA SER A 1086 35.50 0.89 -18.26
C SER A 1086 35.36 1.16 -16.74
N VAL A 1087 35.94 0.29 -15.90
CA VAL A 1087 35.98 0.47 -14.44
C VAL A 1087 36.78 1.71 -14.06
N MET A 1088 37.95 1.94 -14.68
CA MET A 1088 38.76 3.14 -14.44
C MET A 1088 38.01 4.41 -14.82
N GLN A 1089 37.35 4.44 -15.98
CA GLN A 1089 36.57 5.59 -16.44
C GLN A 1089 35.35 5.87 -15.54
N THR A 1090 34.71 4.82 -15.03
CA THR A 1090 33.61 4.92 -14.08
C THR A 1090 34.11 5.45 -12.73
N ALA A 1091 35.26 4.96 -12.25
CA ALA A 1091 35.88 5.44 -11.01
C ALA A 1091 36.29 6.92 -11.13
N GLU A 1092 36.86 7.34 -12.26
CA GLU A 1092 37.23 8.74 -12.53
C GLU A 1092 35.99 9.66 -12.58
N SER A 1093 34.90 9.19 -13.19
CA SER A 1093 33.62 9.89 -13.21
C SER A 1093 33.02 10.03 -11.80
N ALA A 1094 33.10 8.98 -10.98
CA ALA A 1094 32.64 8.98 -9.60
C ALA A 1094 33.47 9.92 -8.71
N VAL A 1095 34.80 9.95 -8.88
CA VAL A 1095 35.69 10.90 -8.17
C VAL A 1095 35.37 12.34 -8.56
N THR A 1096 35.07 12.60 -9.83
CA THR A 1096 34.68 13.93 -10.33
C THR A 1096 33.33 14.38 -9.76
N ALA A 1097 32.35 13.47 -9.71
CA ALA A 1097 31.05 13.73 -9.09
C ALA A 1097 31.18 13.96 -7.57
N SER A 1098 32.01 13.18 -6.88
CA SER A 1098 32.28 13.34 -5.45
C SER A 1098 32.95 14.68 -5.13
N SER A 1099 33.89 15.11 -5.98
CA SER A 1099 34.52 16.43 -5.86
C SER A 1099 33.52 17.56 -6.09
N SER A 1100 32.62 17.41 -7.07
CA SER A 1100 31.55 18.37 -7.35
C SER A 1100 30.54 18.47 -6.20
N ASN A 1101 30.16 17.34 -5.62
CA ASN A 1101 29.30 17.28 -4.44
C ASN A 1101 29.98 17.89 -3.22
N SER A 1102 31.28 17.65 -3.02
CA SER A 1102 32.05 18.27 -1.93
C SER A 1102 32.06 19.80 -2.05
N ASN A 1103 32.21 20.33 -3.27
CA ASN A 1103 32.12 21.76 -3.53
C ASN A 1103 30.70 22.31 -3.29
N ALA A 1104 29.65 21.57 -3.68
CA ALA A 1104 28.26 21.95 -3.41
C ALA A 1104 27.93 21.95 -1.92
N ILE A 1105 28.47 20.98 -1.16
CA ILE A 1105 28.34 20.91 0.30
C ILE A 1105 29.05 22.09 0.96
N GLN A 1106 30.28 22.44 0.55
CA GLN A 1106 30.94 23.66 1.03
C GLN A 1106 30.14 24.94 0.71
N ALA A 1107 29.52 25.01 -0.47
CA ALA A 1107 28.67 26.14 -0.82
C ALA A 1107 27.39 26.22 0.05
N LEU A 1108 26.82 25.07 0.42
CA LEU A 1108 25.70 24.99 1.35
C LEU A 1108 26.11 25.37 2.77
N ASP A 1109 27.26 24.89 3.24
CA ASP A 1109 27.83 25.20 4.56
C ASP A 1109 28.02 26.72 4.71
N ASN A 1110 28.64 27.36 3.70
CA ASN A 1110 28.78 28.81 3.66
C ASN A 1110 27.43 29.56 3.69
N ARG A 1111 26.37 29.01 3.07
CA ARG A 1111 25.02 29.61 3.10
C ARG A 1111 24.35 29.44 4.45
N VAL A 1112 24.57 28.31 5.13
CA VAL A 1112 24.06 28.04 6.47
C VAL A 1112 24.74 28.97 7.47
N ASP A 1113 26.07 29.14 7.40
CA ASP A 1113 26.81 30.08 8.25
C ASP A 1113 26.29 31.53 8.09
N VAL A 1114 26.01 31.95 6.85
CA VAL A 1114 25.41 33.27 6.58
C VAL A 1114 24.01 33.36 7.18
N ALA A 1115 23.18 32.34 7.02
CA ALA A 1115 21.82 32.33 7.57
C ALA A 1115 21.80 32.32 9.11
N GLU A 1116 22.73 31.60 9.75
CA GLU A 1116 22.91 31.62 11.21
C GLU A 1116 23.36 32.99 11.71
N SER A 1117 24.30 33.62 10.99
CA SER A 1117 24.73 34.99 11.27
C SER A 1117 23.55 35.97 11.15
N ASP A 1118 22.79 35.91 10.07
CA ASP A 1118 21.63 36.78 9.84
C ASP A 1118 20.53 36.57 10.89
N ALA A 1119 20.26 35.32 11.27
CA ALA A 1119 19.32 34.99 12.33
C ALA A 1119 19.78 35.51 13.70
N SER A 1120 21.08 35.46 13.99
CA SER A 1120 21.69 36.01 15.21
C SER A 1120 21.56 37.54 15.26
N VAL A 1121 21.79 38.21 14.11
CA VAL A 1121 21.58 39.66 13.96
C VAL A 1121 20.11 40.02 14.13
N ALA A 1122 19.19 39.29 13.50
CA ALA A 1122 17.75 39.50 13.64
C ALA A 1122 17.28 39.33 15.09
N LYS A 1123 17.78 38.31 15.80
CA LYS A 1123 17.53 38.09 17.23
C LYS A 1123 18.03 39.26 18.08
N THR A 1124 19.22 39.78 17.78
CA THR A 1124 19.79 40.93 18.49
C THR A 1124 18.97 42.20 18.23
N ASN A 1125 18.54 42.43 16.99
CA ASN A 1125 17.68 43.55 16.62
C ASN A 1125 16.29 43.45 17.29
N ALA A 1126 15.69 42.27 17.34
CA ALA A 1126 14.42 42.04 18.03
C ALA A 1126 14.53 42.27 19.54
N ALA A 1127 15.61 41.78 20.18
CA ALA A 1127 15.88 42.05 21.59
C ALA A 1127 16.13 43.53 21.87
N SER A 1128 16.69 44.28 20.92
CA SER A 1128 16.92 45.73 21.02
C SER A 1128 15.66 46.56 20.81
N ALA A 1129 14.66 46.02 20.09
CA ALA A 1129 13.38 46.69 19.85
C ALA A 1129 12.35 46.51 21.00
N ILE A 1130 12.61 45.56 21.91
CA ILE A 1130 11.77 45.25 23.07
C ILE A 1130 12.25 45.97 24.35
N ASN A 1131 13.50 46.46 24.37
CA ASN A 1131 14.02 47.39 25.39
C ASN A 1131 13.81 48.84 24.96
#